data_AF-A0A7K4HIW1-F1
#
_entry.id   AF-A0A7K4HIW1-F1
#
_cell.length_a   1.000
_cell.length_b   1.000
_cell.length_c   1.000
_cell.angle_alpha   90.00
_cell.angle_beta   90.00
_cell.angle_gamma   90.00
#
_symmetry.space_group_name_H-M   'P 1'
#
loop_
_entity.id
_entity.type
_entity.pdbx_description
1 polymer ?
#
loop_
_entity_poly.entity_id
_entity_poly.type
_entity_poly.pdbx_seq_one_letter_code
_entity_poly.pdbx_strand_id
1 'polypeptide(L)'
;MAVEGKEVVSTDSEDSEEEPVIEEVRMQYTLYMVLFFIIYYLSWIGPSFIFMAYFMMVFRTYFLEATSFIAIFTEVSPLLSLIFMPVVIIICYLVHLGCIGIATKIIWAITEKISPSKNGIIPRNIKSKAADYYHIRSFILKYGKNVLTKGIFPWLTRWYYNFVGTSKIGKGSTLEESLVNDKFITVGKNCYIGINASLASHVVDGIFGNISYFEVKVEDNVTFAAMSAIGAGGVVYENSSLLPLASSQKHAIIGKPGSKNFGYYFGLPARKIFKKKLQNYLGLTLEDLEKNENIEQYITKNKEKKSKKKKKELKNEIIVEEVKKEEEKDKESENDTKNQKQQGIIDVNSLTKEDLAVDFTTSSAISRVNMKFLAVYIPIFWLSGLIVTTFWFEYIRFFTLNTILFLPLILFCLIYMFNIGVLCFSKLMLILINLMHKPREGVFIAEIGDKDYEFWMLRTELKKIALWLLRNSPLPWLDAIAFRWFGIRMDFSSHLHDSWCDAEFVDFGQNILVGQGATVMSSMVVGKYLIIKRVIFEDYVLVGGLTAIAPGTIIRHDSMIGALSTTTYNQVLDPGWIYFGIPSIKLKKNKYAATRRDIITKRSVDDETQFEETVAVNIDEDKKKFVKTEETEGKDVSS
;
A
#
# COMPACT_ATOMS: atom_id res chain seq x y z
N MET A 1 59.33 15.53 8.93
CA MET A 1 59.29 14.09 9.23
C MET A 1 59.39 13.97 10.74
N ALA A 2 58.23 13.92 11.40
CA ALA A 2 58.04 13.57 12.81
C ALA A 2 56.52 13.53 13.00
N VAL A 3 55.98 12.31 13.07
CA VAL A 3 54.59 12.00 13.40
C VAL A 3 54.65 11.42 14.80
N GLU A 4 54.05 12.07 15.78
CA GLU A 4 53.82 11.49 17.11
C GLU A 4 52.46 11.95 17.62
N GLY A 5 51.70 11.00 18.18
CA GLY A 5 50.37 11.19 18.76
C GLY A 5 49.30 10.25 18.21
N LYS A 6 49.53 8.93 18.20
CA LYS A 6 48.44 7.94 18.27
C LYS A 6 48.41 7.40 19.68
N GLU A 7 47.36 7.73 20.43
CA GLU A 7 47.01 7.03 21.67
C GLU A 7 46.79 5.56 21.34
N VAL A 8 47.61 4.72 21.96
CA VAL A 8 47.44 3.27 21.98
C VAL A 8 46.40 3.00 23.06
N VAL A 9 45.18 2.64 22.64
CA VAL A 9 44.18 2.07 23.55
C VAL A 9 44.69 0.71 23.99
N SER A 10 45.06 0.60 25.26
CA SER A 10 45.47 -0.66 25.89
C SER A 10 44.29 -1.63 25.91
N THR A 11 44.38 -2.69 25.13
CA THR A 11 43.49 -3.85 25.21
C THR A 11 44.16 -4.91 26.06
N ASP A 12 44.16 -4.73 27.37
CA ASP A 12 44.51 -5.77 28.35
C ASP A 12 43.71 -5.51 29.63
N SER A 13 42.40 -5.78 29.57
CA SER A 13 41.65 -6.27 30.72
C SER A 13 41.00 -7.57 30.29
N GLU A 14 41.54 -8.68 30.77
CA GLU A 14 40.79 -9.95 30.88
C GLU A 14 39.69 -9.70 31.91
N ASP A 15 38.64 -8.99 31.50
CA ASP A 15 37.39 -8.91 32.25
C ASP A 15 36.79 -10.31 32.19
N SER A 16 36.71 -10.96 33.35
CA SER A 16 35.81 -12.09 33.54
C SER A 16 34.42 -11.63 33.13
N GLU A 17 33.97 -12.00 31.93
CA GLU A 17 32.62 -11.71 31.46
C GLU A 17 31.64 -12.43 32.38
N GLU A 18 31.20 -11.75 33.45
CA GLU A 18 30.09 -12.22 34.29
C GLU A 18 28.92 -12.53 33.36
N GLU A 19 28.39 -13.75 33.45
CA GLU A 19 27.26 -14.16 32.62
C GLU A 19 26.13 -13.14 32.79
N PRO A 20 25.55 -12.63 31.70
CA PRO A 20 24.55 -11.59 31.78
C PRO A 20 23.35 -12.10 32.58
N VAL A 21 22.87 -11.32 33.54
CA VAL A 21 21.64 -11.66 34.30
C VAL A 21 20.48 -11.82 33.31
N ILE A 22 19.86 -12.99 33.27
CA ILE A 22 18.72 -13.29 32.38
C ILE A 22 17.43 -13.37 33.21
N GLU A 23 16.60 -12.36 33.09
CA GLU A 23 15.22 -12.37 33.58
C GLU A 23 14.23 -12.48 32.43
N GLU A 24 13.26 -13.38 32.55
CA GLU A 24 12.16 -13.44 31.59
C GLU A 24 11.25 -12.20 31.70
N VAL A 25 11.01 -11.55 30.55
CA VAL A 25 10.03 -10.46 30.42
C VAL A 25 8.62 -11.03 30.59
N ARG A 26 7.95 -10.70 31.70
CA ARG A 26 6.54 -11.02 31.91
C ARG A 26 5.66 -9.99 31.22
N MET A 27 5.13 -10.35 30.06
CA MET A 27 4.17 -9.52 29.32
C MET A 27 2.85 -9.38 30.09
N GLN A 28 2.37 -8.14 30.24
CA GLN A 28 1.17 -7.80 31.01
C GLN A 28 -0.10 -7.90 30.16
N TYR A 29 -0.37 -9.09 29.59
CA TYR A 29 -1.46 -9.29 28.62
C TYR A 29 -2.84 -8.85 29.12
N THR A 30 -3.16 -9.10 30.40
CA THR A 30 -4.44 -8.66 30.99
C THR A 30 -4.60 -7.14 30.92
N LEU A 31 -3.56 -6.39 31.27
CA LEU A 31 -3.58 -4.92 31.19
C LEU A 31 -3.72 -4.47 29.73
N TYR A 32 -3.00 -5.12 28.81
CA TYR A 32 -3.07 -4.79 27.38
C TYR A 32 -4.50 -4.95 26.85
N MET A 33 -5.14 -6.09 27.15
CA MET A 33 -6.52 -6.35 26.74
C MET A 33 -7.51 -5.36 27.35
N VAL A 34 -7.35 -5.03 28.64
CA VAL A 34 -8.19 -4.01 29.30
C VAL A 34 -8.06 -2.65 28.59
N LEU A 35 -6.84 -2.20 28.32
CA LEU A 35 -6.60 -0.93 27.61
C LEU A 35 -7.19 -0.96 26.19
N PHE A 36 -7.05 -2.07 25.47
CA PHE A 36 -7.67 -2.23 24.16
C PHE A 36 -9.19 -2.14 24.23
N PHE A 37 -9.84 -2.86 25.15
CA PHE A 37 -11.29 -2.80 25.31
C PHE A 37 -11.79 -1.41 25.71
N ILE A 38 -11.05 -0.70 26.56
CA ILE A 38 -11.36 0.68 26.90
C ILE A 38 -11.37 1.55 25.63
N ILE A 39 -10.30 1.51 24.82
CA ILE A 39 -10.22 2.29 23.58
C ILE A 39 -11.35 1.87 22.62
N TYR A 40 -11.54 0.56 22.43
CA TYR A 40 -12.52 -0.01 21.52
C TYR A 40 -13.96 0.39 21.90
N TYR A 41 -14.42 0.09 23.11
CA TYR A 41 -15.81 0.35 23.51
C TYR A 41 -16.10 1.84 23.64
N LEU A 42 -15.20 2.64 24.23
CA LEU A 42 -15.40 4.09 24.32
C LEU A 42 -15.52 4.73 22.94
N SER A 43 -14.83 4.19 21.93
CA SER A 43 -14.91 4.72 20.57
C SER A 43 -16.26 4.50 19.87
N TRP A 44 -17.11 3.60 20.38
CA TRP A 44 -18.41 3.30 19.77
C TRP A 44 -19.60 3.98 20.47
N ILE A 45 -19.46 4.46 21.71
CA ILE A 45 -20.57 5.05 22.48
C ILE A 45 -21.18 6.26 21.75
N GLY A 46 -20.36 7.26 21.40
CA GLY A 46 -20.82 8.47 20.72
C GLY A 46 -21.47 8.20 19.35
N PRO A 47 -20.79 7.48 18.43
CA PRO A 47 -21.36 7.09 17.14
C PRO A 47 -22.66 6.31 17.26
N SER A 48 -22.76 5.39 18.22
CA SER A 48 -23.97 4.58 18.42
C SER A 48 -25.15 5.44 18.86
N PHE A 49 -24.93 6.40 19.76
CA PHE A 49 -25.97 7.32 20.19
C PHE A 49 -26.47 8.20 19.03
N ILE A 50 -25.56 8.79 18.25
CA ILE A 50 -25.90 9.63 17.09
C ILE A 50 -26.69 8.82 16.05
N PHE A 51 -26.19 7.65 15.69
CA PHE A 51 -26.83 6.78 14.69
C PHE A 51 -28.21 6.31 15.17
N MET A 52 -28.32 5.87 16.42
CA MET A 52 -29.58 5.37 16.97
C MET A 52 -30.64 6.49 17.07
N ALA A 53 -30.26 7.68 17.51
CA ALA A 53 -31.16 8.84 17.56
C ALA A 53 -31.70 9.17 16.15
N TYR A 54 -30.83 9.25 15.16
CA TYR A 54 -31.23 9.50 13.78
C TYR A 54 -32.11 8.36 13.22
N PHE A 55 -31.72 7.11 13.44
CA PHE A 55 -32.45 5.96 12.94
C PHE A 55 -33.87 5.92 13.51
N MET A 56 -34.02 6.06 14.83
CA MET A 56 -35.31 5.93 15.50
C MET A 56 -36.21 7.14 15.28
N MET A 57 -35.66 8.37 15.30
CA MET A 57 -36.49 9.58 15.22
C MET A 57 -36.78 10.01 13.79
N VAL A 58 -35.85 9.78 12.86
CA VAL A 58 -35.91 10.33 11.49
C VAL A 58 -36.07 9.22 10.47
N PHE A 59 -35.10 8.31 10.38
CA PHE A 59 -35.07 7.33 9.28
C PHE A 59 -36.25 6.36 9.35
N ARG A 60 -36.54 5.80 10.52
CA ARG A 60 -37.67 4.89 10.71
C ARG A 60 -39.00 5.59 10.41
N THR A 61 -39.25 6.72 11.06
CA THR A 61 -40.51 7.47 10.98
C THR A 61 -40.83 7.92 9.56
N TYR A 62 -39.84 8.48 8.85
CA TYR A 62 -40.09 9.10 7.54
C TYR A 62 -39.79 8.19 6.36
N PHE A 63 -38.89 7.22 6.47
CA PHE A 63 -38.52 6.34 5.35
C PHE A 63 -39.11 4.93 5.47
N LEU A 64 -38.87 4.24 6.59
CA LEU A 64 -39.30 2.83 6.73
C LEU A 64 -40.81 2.69 6.91
N GLU A 65 -41.46 3.65 7.58
CA GLU A 65 -42.90 3.69 7.81
C GLU A 65 -43.65 4.55 6.76
N ALA A 66 -43.01 4.86 5.62
CA ALA A 66 -43.64 5.61 4.54
C ALA A 66 -44.90 4.89 4.00
N THR A 67 -45.94 5.66 3.70
CA THR A 67 -47.27 5.14 3.31
C THR A 67 -47.24 4.38 1.98
N SER A 68 -46.30 4.70 1.10
CA SER A 68 -46.09 4.00 -0.17
C SER A 68 -44.66 4.15 -0.66
N PHE A 69 -44.22 3.26 -1.54
CA PHE A 69 -42.90 3.34 -2.17
C PHE A 69 -42.71 4.63 -2.98
N ILE A 70 -43.77 5.15 -3.61
CA ILE A 70 -43.70 6.39 -4.41
C ILE A 70 -43.49 7.59 -3.48
N ALA A 71 -44.15 7.62 -2.33
CA ALA A 71 -44.02 8.69 -1.34
C ALA A 71 -42.57 8.93 -0.90
N ILE A 72 -41.75 7.88 -0.86
CA ILE A 72 -40.31 7.96 -0.55
C ILE A 72 -39.57 8.95 -1.46
N PHE A 73 -39.93 9.00 -2.74
CA PHE A 73 -39.24 9.81 -3.75
C PHE A 73 -39.98 11.12 -4.09
N THR A 74 -41.25 11.22 -3.74
CA THR A 74 -42.08 12.41 -4.06
C THR A 74 -42.25 13.35 -2.88
N GLU A 75 -42.24 12.83 -1.64
CA GLU A 75 -42.37 13.66 -0.44
C GLU A 75 -41.00 14.10 0.09
N VAL A 76 -40.95 15.33 0.60
CA VAL A 76 -39.70 15.95 1.04
C VAL A 76 -39.11 15.24 2.27
N SER A 77 -39.92 14.88 3.28
CA SER A 77 -39.40 14.29 4.52
C SER A 77 -38.81 12.88 4.32
N PRO A 78 -39.49 11.94 3.63
CA PRO A 78 -38.90 10.64 3.28
C PRO A 78 -37.67 10.75 2.38
N LEU A 79 -37.68 11.68 1.41
CA LEU A 79 -36.55 11.89 0.51
C LEU A 79 -35.34 12.44 1.27
N LEU A 80 -35.54 13.42 2.14
CA LEU A 80 -34.47 13.99 2.97
C LEU A 80 -33.91 12.95 3.96
N SER A 81 -34.78 12.19 4.64
CA SER A 81 -34.32 11.12 5.54
C SER A 81 -33.51 10.08 4.77
N LEU A 82 -33.90 9.76 3.54
CA LEU A 82 -33.13 8.87 2.69
C LEU A 82 -31.75 9.46 2.30
N ILE A 83 -31.69 10.73 1.89
CA ILE A 83 -30.46 11.41 1.46
C ILE A 83 -29.48 11.67 2.62
N PHE A 84 -29.99 11.93 3.83
CA PHE A 84 -29.13 12.23 4.98
C PHE A 84 -28.46 11.01 5.61
N MET A 85 -28.99 9.79 5.39
CA MET A 85 -28.48 8.58 6.04
C MET A 85 -26.97 8.34 5.78
N PRO A 86 -26.45 8.44 4.54
CA PRO A 86 -25.00 8.29 4.29
C PRO A 86 -24.16 9.36 5.00
N VAL A 87 -24.67 10.59 5.07
CA VAL A 87 -23.98 11.70 5.76
C VAL A 87 -23.87 11.39 7.25
N VAL A 88 -24.95 10.91 7.87
CA VAL A 88 -24.95 10.50 9.29
C VAL A 88 -23.97 9.36 9.53
N ILE A 89 -23.92 8.35 8.66
CA ILE A 89 -22.97 7.24 8.78
C ILE A 89 -21.52 7.73 8.72
N ILE A 90 -21.20 8.63 7.78
CA ILE A 90 -19.87 9.24 7.66
C ILE A 90 -19.53 10.04 8.92
N ILE A 91 -20.47 10.83 9.45
CA ILE A 91 -20.30 11.58 10.70
C ILE A 91 -20.02 10.61 11.85
N CYS A 92 -20.82 9.55 12.02
CA CYS A 92 -20.62 8.54 13.04
C CYS A 92 -19.23 7.89 12.94
N TYR A 93 -18.77 7.55 11.73
CA TYR A 93 -17.44 6.99 11.54
C TYR A 93 -16.33 8.00 11.86
N LEU A 94 -16.47 9.27 11.49
CA LEU A 94 -15.49 10.30 11.86
C LEU A 94 -15.45 10.55 13.37
N VAL A 95 -16.61 10.55 14.04
CA VAL A 95 -16.69 10.61 15.51
C VAL A 95 -16.01 9.39 16.13
N HIS A 96 -16.21 8.20 15.58
CA HIS A 96 -15.54 6.97 16.01
C HIS A 96 -14.01 7.12 15.95
N LEU A 97 -13.46 7.56 14.80
CA LEU A 97 -12.03 7.81 14.64
C LEU A 97 -11.51 8.87 15.62
N GLY A 98 -12.29 9.94 15.84
CA GLY A 98 -12.02 10.98 16.83
C GLY A 98 -11.89 10.41 18.24
N CYS A 99 -12.85 9.60 18.67
CA CYS A 99 -12.85 8.96 19.98
C CYS A 99 -11.68 7.98 20.16
N ILE A 100 -11.32 7.20 19.12
CA ILE A 100 -10.10 6.37 19.13
C ILE A 100 -8.87 7.24 19.40
N GLY A 101 -8.73 8.34 18.65
CA GLY A 101 -7.64 9.29 18.82
C GLY A 101 -7.55 9.84 20.24
N ILE A 102 -8.68 10.28 20.80
CA ILE A 102 -8.75 10.86 22.16
C ILE A 102 -8.38 9.82 23.22
N ALA A 103 -8.99 8.64 23.19
CA ALA A 103 -8.72 7.58 24.16
C ALA A 103 -7.24 7.14 24.10
N THR A 104 -6.70 6.95 22.89
CA THR A 104 -5.29 6.61 22.70
C THR A 104 -4.38 7.72 23.24
N LYS A 105 -4.68 9.00 22.93
CA LYS A 105 -3.88 10.15 23.38
C LYS A 105 -3.79 10.24 24.89
N ILE A 106 -4.90 10.04 25.60
CA ILE A 106 -4.94 10.08 27.07
C ILE A 106 -4.01 9.00 27.64
N ILE A 107 -4.14 7.76 27.16
CA ILE A 107 -3.30 6.65 27.64
C ILE A 107 -1.84 6.90 27.27
N TRP A 108 -1.56 7.33 26.04
CA TRP A 108 -0.21 7.66 25.57
C TRP A 108 0.44 8.73 26.45
N ALA A 109 -0.24 9.85 26.70
CA ALA A 109 0.26 10.95 27.52
C ALA A 109 0.56 10.52 28.96
N ILE A 110 -0.27 9.67 29.56
CA ILE A 110 -0.02 9.10 30.88
C ILE A 110 1.26 8.23 30.85
N THR A 111 1.39 7.34 29.85
CA THR A 111 2.56 6.47 29.74
C THR A 111 3.87 7.23 29.47
N GLU A 112 3.84 8.26 28.63
CA GLU A 112 4.99 9.14 28.36
C GLU A 112 5.39 9.96 29.60
N LYS A 113 4.42 10.42 30.39
CA LYS A 113 4.71 11.14 31.65
C LYS A 113 5.42 10.25 32.67
N ILE A 114 5.11 8.96 32.70
CA ILE A 114 5.71 8.00 33.65
C ILE A 114 7.06 7.50 33.17
N SER A 115 7.20 7.16 31.88
CA SER A 115 8.44 6.67 31.29
C SER A 115 8.64 7.24 29.87
N PRO A 116 9.30 8.41 29.75
CA PRO A 116 9.47 9.08 28.48
C PRO A 116 10.21 8.23 27.43
N SER A 117 9.76 8.30 26.17
CA SER A 117 10.54 7.77 25.04
C SER A 117 11.84 8.55 24.89
N LYS A 118 12.97 7.85 24.89
CA LYS A 118 14.30 8.44 24.68
C LYS A 118 15.16 7.51 23.84
N ASN A 119 16.10 8.11 23.11
CA ASN A 119 17.12 7.37 22.39
C ASN A 119 17.95 6.54 23.37
N GLY A 120 18.13 5.26 23.06
CA GLY A 120 18.98 4.40 23.85
C GLY A 120 18.68 2.92 23.67
N ILE A 121 19.37 2.14 24.47
CA ILE A 121 19.27 0.69 24.50
C ILE A 121 18.42 0.31 25.71
N ILE A 122 17.31 -0.39 25.48
CA ILE A 122 16.48 -0.93 26.57
C ILE A 122 16.88 -2.40 26.76
N PRO A 123 17.48 -2.76 27.93
CA PRO A 123 17.81 -4.14 28.21
C PRO A 123 16.52 -4.94 28.36
N ARG A 124 16.50 -6.12 27.72
CA ARG A 124 15.34 -7.01 27.73
C ARG A 124 15.51 -8.17 28.69
N ASN A 125 16.75 -8.48 29.04
CA ASN A 125 17.15 -9.44 30.05
C ASN A 125 16.96 -8.92 31.49
N ILE A 126 16.62 -7.64 31.67
CA ILE A 126 16.39 -7.03 32.99
C ILE A 126 15.01 -6.38 32.99
N LYS A 127 14.19 -6.68 34.00
CA LYS A 127 12.91 -5.99 34.15
C LYS A 127 13.13 -4.50 34.40
N SER A 128 12.50 -3.68 33.55
CA SER A 128 12.59 -2.24 33.67
C SER A 128 11.25 -1.59 33.30
N LYS A 129 10.95 -0.47 33.96
CA LYS A 129 9.79 0.36 33.60
C LYS A 129 9.85 0.78 32.13
N ALA A 130 11.06 1.04 31.60
CA ALA A 130 11.26 1.41 30.20
C ALA A 130 10.75 0.33 29.24
N ALA A 131 11.09 -0.95 29.49
CA ALA A 131 10.60 -2.08 28.69
C ALA A 131 9.08 -2.25 28.80
N ASP A 132 8.52 -2.19 30.01
CA ASP A 132 7.08 -2.35 30.25
C ASP A 132 6.26 -1.29 29.49
N TYR A 133 6.61 -0.01 29.67
CA TYR A 133 5.91 1.09 29.00
C TYR A 133 6.18 1.11 27.49
N TYR A 134 7.34 0.63 27.03
CA TYR A 134 7.58 0.41 25.61
C TYR A 134 6.58 -0.59 25.01
N HIS A 135 6.34 -1.74 25.67
CA HIS A 135 5.40 -2.76 25.22
C HIS A 135 3.94 -2.31 25.29
N ILE A 136 3.53 -1.64 26.38
CA ILE A 136 2.18 -1.05 26.51
C ILE A 136 1.92 -0.10 25.34
N ARG A 137 2.85 0.82 25.08
CA ARG A 137 2.77 1.80 23.99
C ARG A 137 2.69 1.12 22.62
N SER A 138 3.50 0.10 22.36
CA SER A 138 3.41 -0.68 21.12
C SER A 138 2.05 -1.35 20.95
N PHE A 139 1.41 -1.79 22.03
CA PHE A 139 0.14 -2.49 21.96
C PHE A 139 -1.04 -1.56 21.69
N ILE A 140 -1.18 -0.48 22.47
CA ILE A 140 -2.33 0.43 22.39
C ILE A 140 -2.45 1.14 21.03
N LEU A 141 -1.32 1.35 20.34
CA LEU A 141 -1.32 1.99 19.02
C LEU A 141 -1.83 1.08 17.90
N LYS A 142 -1.79 -0.25 18.07
CA LYS A 142 -2.14 -1.20 17.00
C LYS A 142 -3.57 -1.00 16.50
N TYR A 143 -4.52 -0.81 17.41
CA TYR A 143 -5.92 -0.66 17.04
C TYR A 143 -6.15 0.61 16.22
N GLY A 144 -5.74 1.78 16.73
CA GLY A 144 -5.91 3.03 16.01
C GLY A 144 -5.10 3.06 14.71
N LYS A 145 -3.85 2.59 14.72
CA LYS A 145 -3.06 2.41 13.49
C LYS A 145 -3.83 1.60 12.45
N ASN A 146 -4.34 0.42 12.81
CA ASN A 146 -5.01 -0.46 11.87
C ASN A 146 -6.30 0.16 11.33
N VAL A 147 -7.15 0.73 12.21
CA VAL A 147 -8.42 1.34 11.82
C VAL A 147 -8.21 2.53 10.90
N LEU A 148 -7.20 3.37 11.15
CA LEU A 148 -6.92 4.52 10.30
C LEU A 148 -6.19 4.11 9.01
N THR A 149 -5.06 3.39 9.11
CA THR A 149 -4.20 3.08 7.96
C THR A 149 -4.89 2.16 6.96
N LYS A 150 -5.70 1.20 7.45
CA LYS A 150 -6.48 0.33 6.58
C LYS A 150 -7.90 0.85 6.36
N GLY A 151 -8.35 1.91 7.03
CA GLY A 151 -9.75 2.37 6.94
C GLY A 151 -10.12 3.06 5.63
N ILE A 152 -11.31 3.65 5.62
CA ILE A 152 -11.84 4.43 4.48
C ILE A 152 -11.10 5.77 4.34
N PHE A 153 -10.54 6.27 5.45
CA PHE A 153 -9.89 7.59 5.55
C PHE A 153 -8.40 7.51 5.94
N PRO A 154 -7.54 6.80 5.20
CA PRO A 154 -6.16 6.53 5.64
C PRO A 154 -5.22 7.72 5.61
N TRP A 155 -5.58 8.84 4.98
CA TRP A 155 -4.85 10.10 5.13
C TRP A 155 -4.97 10.69 6.55
N LEU A 156 -5.99 10.28 7.32
CA LEU A 156 -6.12 10.65 8.72
C LEU A 156 -5.08 9.96 9.60
N THR A 157 -4.34 8.96 9.10
CA THR A 157 -3.21 8.33 9.82
C THR A 157 -2.19 9.37 10.27
N ARG A 158 -1.88 10.36 9.41
CA ARG A 158 -1.02 11.51 9.77
C ARG A 158 -1.61 12.32 10.93
N TRP A 159 -2.91 12.62 10.86
CA TRP A 159 -3.58 13.35 11.94
C TRP A 159 -3.50 12.56 13.24
N TYR A 160 -3.79 11.25 13.21
CA TYR A 160 -3.80 10.39 14.39
C TYR A 160 -2.43 10.36 15.08
N TYR A 161 -1.35 10.08 14.35
CA TYR A 161 -0.02 10.01 14.94
C TYR A 161 0.44 11.35 15.53
N ASN A 162 0.21 12.46 14.82
CA ASN A 162 0.51 13.80 15.33
C ASN A 162 -0.39 14.17 16.54
N PHE A 163 -1.67 13.80 16.50
CA PHE A 163 -2.65 14.14 17.54
C PHE A 163 -2.39 13.39 18.84
N VAL A 164 -2.14 12.08 18.75
CA VAL A 164 -1.74 11.23 19.88
C VAL A 164 -0.36 11.63 20.40
N GLY A 165 0.53 12.11 19.51
CA GLY A 165 1.88 12.53 19.84
C GLY A 165 2.90 11.39 19.82
N THR A 166 2.67 10.37 19.00
CA THR A 166 3.59 9.23 18.87
C THR A 166 4.75 9.51 17.93
N SER A 167 4.50 10.37 16.94
CA SER A 167 5.40 10.67 15.82
C SER A 167 5.17 12.10 15.35
N LYS A 168 6.16 12.66 14.63
CA LYS A 168 6.06 13.97 13.99
C LYS A 168 6.05 13.79 12.49
N ILE A 169 4.93 14.09 11.83
CA ILE A 169 4.80 13.89 10.38
C ILE A 169 4.40 15.21 9.73
N GLY A 170 5.25 15.67 8.81
CA GLY A 170 5.10 16.94 8.10
C GLY A 170 3.89 17.00 7.18
N LYS A 171 3.58 18.23 6.73
CA LYS A 171 2.48 18.50 5.79
C LYS A 171 2.79 17.88 4.42
N GLY A 172 1.77 17.41 3.70
CA GLY A 172 1.92 16.77 2.40
C GLY A 172 2.43 15.32 2.45
N SER A 173 2.91 14.85 3.60
CA SER A 173 3.46 13.51 3.74
C SER A 173 2.37 12.44 3.84
N THR A 174 2.60 11.33 3.13
CA THR A 174 1.70 10.19 2.94
C THR A 174 2.30 8.95 3.59
N LEU A 175 1.50 8.25 4.39
CA LEU A 175 1.85 6.96 5.00
C LEU A 175 0.84 5.92 4.52
N GLU A 176 1.32 4.94 3.78
CA GLU A 176 0.53 3.81 3.31
C GLU A 176 0.47 2.70 4.37
N GLU A 177 -0.25 1.63 4.03
CA GLU A 177 -0.18 0.38 4.77
C GLU A 177 1.26 -0.07 4.93
N SER A 178 1.73 -0.07 6.17
CA SER A 178 3.15 -0.20 6.50
C SER A 178 3.31 -0.97 7.81
N LEU A 179 4.37 -1.78 7.88
CA LEU A 179 4.54 -2.72 8.98
C LEU A 179 4.88 -2.02 10.29
N VAL A 180 5.83 -1.07 10.27
CA VAL A 180 6.35 -0.40 11.48
C VAL A 180 6.58 1.08 11.16
N ASN A 181 5.62 1.94 11.52
CA ASN A 181 5.63 3.40 11.29
C ASN A 181 4.89 4.14 12.44
N ASP A 182 4.79 3.51 13.62
CA ASP A 182 3.78 3.83 14.63
C ASP A 182 4.24 4.81 15.71
N LYS A 183 5.54 4.83 16.04
CA LYS A 183 6.07 5.67 17.11
C LYS A 183 7.54 6.02 16.95
N PHE A 184 7.93 7.13 17.57
CA PHE A 184 9.30 7.59 17.68
C PHE A 184 10.00 7.76 16.33
N ILE A 185 9.25 8.33 15.39
CA ILE A 185 9.73 8.70 14.06
C ILE A 185 9.42 10.17 13.80
N THR A 186 10.31 10.82 13.07
CA THR A 186 10.14 12.17 12.53
C THR A 186 10.21 12.10 11.01
N VAL A 187 9.15 12.52 10.34
CA VAL A 187 9.02 12.56 8.89
C VAL A 187 8.77 14.00 8.46
N GLY A 188 9.55 14.49 7.51
CA GLY A 188 9.48 15.82 6.94
C GLY A 188 8.20 16.04 6.12
N LYS A 189 8.20 17.10 5.33
CA LYS A 189 7.11 17.48 4.42
C LYS A 189 7.20 16.72 3.10
N ASN A 190 6.05 16.51 2.47
CA ASN A 190 5.90 15.91 1.13
C ASN A 190 6.65 14.59 0.95
N CYS A 191 6.73 13.80 2.02
CA CYS A 191 7.30 12.47 1.94
C CYS A 191 6.25 11.46 1.47
N TYR A 192 6.69 10.38 0.84
CA TYR A 192 5.85 9.25 0.55
C TYR A 192 6.44 7.99 1.17
N ILE A 193 5.67 7.31 2.02
CA ILE A 193 6.06 6.04 2.62
C ILE A 193 5.12 4.95 2.10
N GLY A 194 5.65 4.13 1.17
CA GLY A 194 4.91 3.17 0.37
C GLY A 194 4.43 1.92 1.09
N ILE A 195 3.69 1.08 0.37
CA ILE A 195 3.12 -0.17 0.89
C ILE A 195 4.22 -1.07 1.44
N ASN A 196 4.00 -1.64 2.61
CA ASN A 196 4.92 -2.52 3.32
C ASN A 196 6.29 -1.87 3.61
N ALA A 197 6.44 -0.56 3.43
CA ALA A 197 7.64 0.15 3.87
C ALA A 197 7.69 0.20 5.42
N SER A 198 8.88 0.35 5.97
CA SER A 198 9.12 0.26 7.41
C SER A 198 10.09 1.34 7.90
N LEU A 199 9.61 2.20 8.79
CA LEU A 199 10.40 3.16 9.57
C LEU A 199 10.53 2.61 10.99
N ALA A 200 11.42 1.63 11.16
CA ALA A 200 11.55 0.89 12.41
C ALA A 200 12.38 1.68 13.43
N SER A 201 11.72 2.42 14.32
CA SER A 201 12.36 3.12 15.46
C SER A 201 12.94 2.19 16.53
N HIS A 202 12.66 0.89 16.42
CA HIS A 202 13.21 -0.13 17.30
C HIS A 202 13.66 -1.36 16.53
N VAL A 203 14.68 -2.02 17.04
CA VAL A 203 15.10 -3.36 16.62
C VAL A 203 15.38 -4.18 17.87
N VAL A 204 14.94 -5.43 17.88
CA VAL A 204 15.16 -6.37 18.97
C VAL A 204 16.33 -7.28 18.57
N ASP A 205 17.44 -7.20 19.28
CA ASP A 205 18.70 -7.88 18.93
C ASP A 205 18.77 -9.35 19.38
N GLY A 206 17.63 -9.95 19.74
CA GLY A 206 17.52 -11.35 20.17
C GLY A 206 16.41 -11.59 21.19
N ILE A 207 16.21 -12.85 21.61
CA ILE A 207 15.20 -13.20 22.64
C ILE A 207 15.52 -12.52 23.97
N PHE A 208 16.78 -12.57 24.40
CA PHE A 208 17.30 -11.85 25.56
C PHE A 208 18.15 -10.63 25.17
N GLY A 209 18.20 -10.33 23.87
CA GLY A 209 18.95 -9.21 23.33
C GLY A 209 18.30 -7.87 23.65
N ASN A 210 19.09 -6.81 23.48
CA ASN A 210 18.63 -5.46 23.73
C ASN A 210 17.58 -4.99 22.72
N ILE A 211 16.73 -4.05 23.13
CA ILE A 211 15.90 -3.27 22.22
C ILE A 211 16.64 -1.97 21.91
N SER A 212 17.22 -1.90 20.71
CA SER A 212 17.81 -0.67 20.17
C SER A 212 16.68 0.30 19.83
N TYR A 213 16.40 1.30 20.68
CA TYR A 213 15.28 2.23 20.51
C TYR A 213 15.79 3.65 20.20
N PHE A 214 15.75 4.01 18.93
CA PHE A 214 16.30 5.27 18.44
C PHE A 214 15.39 5.90 17.40
N GLU A 215 15.22 7.22 17.50
CA GLU A 215 14.40 8.00 16.59
C GLU A 215 14.87 7.84 15.15
N VAL A 216 13.95 7.50 14.25
CA VAL A 216 14.18 7.55 12.80
C VAL A 216 13.84 8.93 12.29
N LYS A 217 14.74 9.53 11.50
CA LYS A 217 14.55 10.85 10.90
C LYS A 217 14.51 10.76 9.39
N VAL A 218 13.43 11.26 8.80
CA VAL A 218 13.23 11.38 7.36
C VAL A 218 12.98 12.85 7.08
N GLU A 219 13.83 13.49 6.28
CA GLU A 219 13.72 14.90 5.92
C GLU A 219 12.71 15.12 4.78
N ASP A 220 12.59 16.34 4.27
CA ASP A 220 11.59 16.73 3.27
C ASP A 220 11.78 16.04 1.90
N ASN A 221 10.69 15.79 1.18
CA ASN A 221 10.68 15.23 -0.19
C ASN A 221 11.42 13.88 -0.30
N VAL A 222 11.22 13.00 0.68
CA VAL A 222 11.76 11.65 0.68
C VAL A 222 10.70 10.64 0.28
N THR A 223 11.09 9.67 -0.55
CA THR A 223 10.23 8.58 -0.97
C THR A 223 10.80 7.24 -0.53
N PHE A 224 9.98 6.44 0.15
CA PHE A 224 10.16 5.01 0.33
C PHE A 224 9.17 4.29 -0.59
N ALA A 225 9.67 3.61 -1.61
CA ALA A 225 8.84 2.77 -2.47
C ALA A 225 8.39 1.51 -1.70
N ALA A 226 7.66 0.63 -2.39
CA ALA A 226 7.13 -0.58 -1.79
C ALA A 226 8.24 -1.41 -1.12
N MET A 227 8.00 -1.83 0.12
CA MET A 227 8.87 -2.72 0.89
C MET A 227 10.25 -2.15 1.28
N SER A 228 10.49 -0.85 1.14
CA SER A 228 11.72 -0.21 1.62
C SER A 228 11.75 -0.11 3.15
N ALA A 229 12.91 -0.29 3.79
CA ALA A 229 13.03 -0.20 5.24
C ALA A 229 14.24 0.62 5.73
N ILE A 230 14.06 1.36 6.82
CA ILE A 230 15.14 1.99 7.57
C ILE A 230 15.10 1.51 9.03
N GLY A 231 16.26 1.12 9.56
CA GLY A 231 16.39 0.68 10.95
C GLY A 231 16.49 1.81 11.97
N ALA A 232 16.48 1.44 13.25
CA ALA A 232 16.47 2.38 14.38
C ALA A 232 17.64 3.37 14.32
N GLY A 233 17.36 4.65 14.56
CA GLY A 233 18.37 5.71 14.50
C GLY A 233 18.81 6.09 13.09
N GLY A 234 18.16 5.56 12.06
CA GLY A 234 18.45 5.90 10.66
C GLY A 234 18.03 7.32 10.31
N VAL A 235 18.79 7.94 9.40
CA VAL A 235 18.54 9.29 8.89
C VAL A 235 18.48 9.25 7.37
N VAL A 236 17.39 9.76 6.79
CA VAL A 236 17.24 9.94 5.33
C VAL A 236 17.10 11.42 5.02
N TYR A 237 18.12 11.99 4.36
CA TYR A 237 18.13 13.39 3.95
C TYR A 237 17.23 13.66 2.76
N GLU A 238 16.91 14.93 2.57
CA GLU A 238 15.96 15.42 1.58
C GLU A 238 16.29 15.00 0.15
N ASN A 239 15.26 14.93 -0.69
CA ASN A 239 15.35 14.54 -2.10
C ASN A 239 15.96 13.14 -2.28
N SER A 240 15.69 12.21 -1.35
CA SER A 240 16.14 10.82 -1.45
C SER A 240 14.97 9.91 -1.81
N SER A 241 15.22 8.97 -2.71
CA SER A 241 14.23 8.00 -3.15
C SER A 241 14.79 6.58 -3.04
N LEU A 242 14.17 5.78 -2.17
CA LEU A 242 14.46 4.38 -2.00
C LEU A 242 13.56 3.59 -2.94
N LEU A 243 14.16 2.90 -3.90
CA LEU A 243 13.48 2.00 -4.84
C LEU A 243 12.92 0.77 -4.10
N PRO A 244 12.03 -0.02 -4.73
CA PRO A 244 11.43 -1.18 -4.07
C PRO A 244 12.46 -2.10 -3.40
N LEU A 245 12.15 -2.56 -2.19
CA LEU A 245 13.04 -3.32 -1.28
C LEU A 245 14.33 -2.62 -0.83
N ALA A 246 14.66 -1.41 -1.32
CA ALA A 246 15.86 -0.71 -0.87
C ALA A 246 15.80 -0.46 0.64
N SER A 247 16.72 -1.05 1.40
CA SER A 247 16.63 -1.04 2.86
C SER A 247 17.99 -0.95 3.53
N SER A 248 18.07 -0.35 4.71
CA SER A 248 19.32 -0.23 5.47
C SER A 248 19.15 -0.60 6.95
N GLN A 249 20.28 -0.89 7.60
CA GLN A 249 20.34 -1.29 9.00
C GLN A 249 20.20 -0.09 9.97
N LYS A 250 20.36 -0.35 11.27
CA LYS A 250 20.38 0.67 12.33
C LYS A 250 21.42 1.75 12.05
N HIS A 251 21.13 2.99 12.44
CA HIS A 251 22.02 4.15 12.34
C HIS A 251 22.53 4.47 10.92
N ALA A 252 21.87 3.94 9.89
CA ALA A 252 22.24 4.22 8.50
C ALA A 252 21.88 5.65 8.12
N ILE A 253 22.76 6.28 7.34
CA ILE A 253 22.56 7.61 6.76
C ILE A 253 22.39 7.46 5.25
N ILE A 254 21.24 7.90 4.73
CA ILE A 254 20.91 7.92 3.31
C ILE A 254 20.76 9.36 2.85
N GLY A 255 21.27 9.68 1.66
CA GLY A 255 21.27 11.06 1.15
C GLY A 255 22.47 11.87 1.62
N LYS A 256 22.46 13.15 1.29
CA LYS A 256 23.41 14.15 1.80
C LYS A 256 22.64 15.40 2.20
N PRO A 257 22.97 16.03 3.34
CA PRO A 257 22.35 17.28 3.74
C PRO A 257 22.66 18.38 2.72
N GLY A 258 21.65 19.19 2.38
CA GLY A 258 21.71 20.27 1.40
C GLY A 258 21.73 19.82 -0.06
N SER A 259 21.49 18.54 -0.37
CA SER A 259 21.54 18.04 -1.74
C SER A 259 20.39 18.60 -2.59
N LYS A 260 20.72 19.35 -3.64
CA LYS A 260 19.74 19.83 -4.62
C LYS A 260 19.26 18.75 -5.59
N ASN A 261 20.05 17.69 -5.79
CA ASN A 261 19.75 16.64 -6.76
C ASN A 261 19.11 15.45 -6.07
N PHE A 262 18.11 14.85 -6.72
CA PHE A 262 17.48 13.62 -6.26
C PHE A 262 18.47 12.45 -6.23
N GLY A 263 18.61 11.81 -5.07
CA GLY A 263 19.38 10.59 -4.88
C GLY A 263 18.48 9.37 -4.97
N TYR A 264 18.79 8.42 -5.84
CA TYR A 264 18.06 7.15 -5.92
C TYR A 264 18.87 6.03 -5.27
N TYR A 265 18.20 5.14 -4.54
CA TYR A 265 18.83 4.10 -3.72
C TYR A 265 18.18 2.73 -3.97
N PHE A 266 18.97 1.66 -4.01
CA PHE A 266 18.50 0.29 -4.29
C PHE A 266 19.26 -0.75 -3.46
N GLY A 267 18.66 -1.93 -3.25
CA GLY A 267 19.29 -3.10 -2.63
C GLY A 267 19.24 -3.16 -1.09
N LEU A 268 19.73 -4.28 -0.54
CA LEU A 268 19.92 -4.49 0.91
C LEU A 268 21.39 -4.90 1.18
N PRO A 269 22.20 -4.08 1.88
CA PRO A 269 21.89 -2.72 2.33
C PRO A 269 21.75 -1.74 1.15
N ALA A 270 21.00 -0.66 1.34
CA ALA A 270 20.69 0.34 0.33
C ALA A 270 21.96 1.05 -0.17
N ARG A 271 22.11 1.14 -1.49
CA ARG A 271 23.22 1.80 -2.18
C ARG A 271 22.71 2.79 -3.21
N LYS A 272 23.43 3.89 -3.42
CA LYS A 272 23.07 4.88 -4.44
C LYS A 272 23.20 4.28 -5.85
N ILE A 273 22.20 4.46 -6.70
CA ILE A 273 22.21 4.02 -8.10
C ILE A 273 22.69 5.16 -9.01
N PHE A 274 23.51 4.83 -10.02
CA PHE A 274 23.96 5.78 -11.04
C PHE A 274 22.90 5.97 -12.13
N LYS A 275 22.84 7.16 -12.74
CA LYS A 275 21.82 7.53 -13.75
C LYS A 275 21.63 6.49 -14.85
N LYS A 276 22.71 5.99 -15.47
CA LYS A 276 22.62 4.96 -16.53
C LYS A 276 21.96 3.66 -16.04
N LYS A 277 22.27 3.24 -14.81
CA LYS A 277 21.69 2.04 -14.21
C LYS A 277 20.24 2.27 -13.80
N LEU A 278 19.89 3.49 -13.39
CA LEU A 278 18.52 3.91 -13.11
C LEU A 278 17.65 3.88 -14.37
N GLN A 279 18.16 4.36 -15.51
CA GLN A 279 17.46 4.27 -16.79
C GLN A 279 17.16 2.83 -17.18
N ASN A 280 18.16 1.95 -17.06
CA ASN A 280 17.96 0.53 -17.34
C ASN A 280 16.96 -0.11 -16.37
N TYR A 281 16.96 0.32 -15.10
CA TYR A 281 16.06 -0.19 -14.08
C TYR A 281 14.60 0.23 -14.32
N LEU A 282 14.38 1.49 -14.75
CA LEU A 282 13.06 2.10 -14.89
C LEU A 282 12.52 2.13 -16.33
N GLY A 283 13.36 1.89 -17.34
CA GLY A 283 12.99 2.04 -18.75
C GLY A 283 12.78 3.50 -19.21
N LEU A 284 13.33 4.49 -18.48
CA LEU A 284 13.17 5.93 -18.78
C LEU A 284 14.33 6.49 -19.63
N THR A 285 14.05 7.46 -20.50
CA THR A 285 15.08 8.11 -21.33
C THR A 285 15.86 9.19 -20.56
N LEU A 286 17.01 9.64 -21.09
CA LEU A 286 17.83 10.70 -20.46
C LEU A 286 17.04 12.01 -20.41
N GLU A 287 16.28 12.30 -21.46
CA GLU A 287 15.41 13.47 -21.50
C GLU A 287 14.34 13.43 -20.39
N ASP A 288 13.79 12.27 -20.06
CA ASP A 288 12.75 12.14 -19.04
C ASP A 288 13.30 12.44 -17.65
N LEU A 289 14.54 12.01 -17.37
CA LEU A 289 15.26 12.31 -16.13
C LEU A 289 15.70 13.77 -16.07
N GLU A 290 16.21 14.34 -17.17
CA GLU A 290 16.66 15.74 -17.23
C GLU A 290 15.49 16.73 -17.17
N LYS A 291 14.34 16.41 -17.78
CA LYS A 291 13.08 17.19 -17.64
C LYS A 291 12.61 17.23 -16.19
N ASN A 292 12.89 16.18 -15.42
CA ASN A 292 12.54 16.07 -14.02
C ASN A 292 13.52 16.86 -13.13
N GLU A 293 14.83 16.77 -13.40
CA GLU A 293 15.87 17.49 -12.65
C GLU A 293 15.89 19.01 -12.92
N ASN A 294 15.64 19.45 -14.16
CA ASN A 294 15.70 20.86 -14.58
C ASN A 294 14.31 21.46 -14.79
N ILE A 295 13.31 20.97 -14.06
CA ILE A 295 11.91 21.26 -14.32
C ILE A 295 11.59 22.75 -14.22
N GLU A 296 12.21 23.50 -13.30
CA GLU A 296 12.02 24.96 -13.18
C GLU A 296 12.51 25.72 -14.41
N GLN A 297 13.66 25.33 -14.97
CA GLN A 297 14.20 25.92 -16.20
C GLN A 297 13.35 25.54 -17.42
N TYR A 298 12.85 24.30 -17.47
CA TYR A 298 11.97 23.84 -18.53
C TYR A 298 10.60 24.55 -18.49
N ILE A 299 10.03 24.73 -17.29
CA ILE A 299 8.83 25.53 -17.04
C ILE A 299 9.05 26.96 -17.50
N THR A 300 10.18 27.59 -17.13
CA THR A 300 10.52 28.96 -17.54
C THR A 300 10.69 29.09 -19.05
N LYS A 301 11.39 28.15 -19.69
CA LYS A 301 11.61 28.12 -21.15
C LYS A 301 10.31 27.87 -21.92
N ASN A 302 9.39 27.07 -21.37
CA ASN A 302 8.05 26.89 -21.93
C ASN A 302 7.14 28.11 -21.71
N LYS A 303 7.25 28.81 -20.56
CA LYS A 303 6.62 30.12 -20.33
C LYS A 303 7.09 31.14 -21.37
N GLU A 304 8.39 31.19 -21.65
CA GLU A 304 8.96 32.06 -22.69
C GLU A 304 8.53 31.65 -24.10
N LYS A 305 8.51 30.36 -24.44
CA LYS A 305 8.03 29.88 -25.74
C LYS A 305 6.54 30.17 -25.94
N LYS A 306 5.70 29.98 -24.92
CA LYS A 306 4.26 30.33 -24.97
C LYS A 306 4.06 31.85 -25.05
N SER A 307 4.82 32.65 -24.30
CA SER A 307 4.82 34.12 -24.40
C SER A 307 5.24 34.60 -25.78
N LYS A 308 6.30 34.02 -26.36
CA LYS A 308 6.75 34.31 -27.73
C LYS A 308 5.73 33.87 -28.78
N LYS A 309 5.09 32.70 -28.60
CA LYS A 309 4.04 32.22 -29.49
C LYS A 309 2.80 33.12 -29.44
N LYS A 310 2.36 33.50 -28.23
CA LYS A 310 1.25 34.44 -28.02
C LYS A 310 1.56 35.83 -28.56
N LYS A 311 2.79 36.33 -28.41
CA LYS A 311 3.25 37.59 -29.05
C LYS A 311 3.34 37.49 -30.57
N LYS A 312 3.64 36.31 -31.13
CA LYS A 312 3.70 36.08 -32.58
C LYS A 312 2.29 35.94 -33.18
N GLU A 313 1.37 35.30 -32.45
CA GLU A 313 -0.07 35.25 -32.78
C GLU A 313 -0.69 36.65 -32.68
N LEU A 314 -0.40 37.44 -31.63
CA LEU A 314 -0.84 38.84 -31.51
C LEU A 314 -0.25 39.73 -32.61
N LYS A 315 1.04 39.57 -32.96
CA LYS A 315 1.64 40.28 -34.10
C LYS A 315 1.00 39.88 -35.42
N ASN A 316 0.68 38.61 -35.60
CA ASN A 316 0.01 38.14 -36.81
C ASN A 316 -1.45 38.62 -36.87
N GLU A 317 -2.16 38.73 -35.74
CA GLU A 317 -3.49 39.34 -35.67
C GLU A 317 -3.45 40.85 -35.94
N ILE A 318 -2.46 41.57 -35.41
CA ILE A 318 -2.25 43.01 -35.69
C ILE A 318 -1.87 43.23 -37.16
N ILE A 319 -1.04 42.37 -37.75
CA ILE A 319 -0.70 42.42 -39.18
C ILE A 319 -1.92 42.07 -40.04
N VAL A 320 -2.78 41.14 -39.60
CA VAL A 320 -4.03 40.80 -40.28
C VAL A 320 -5.10 41.90 -40.12
N GLU A 321 -5.11 42.65 -39.01
CA GLU A 321 -5.97 43.84 -38.84
C GLU A 321 -5.45 45.07 -39.61
N GLU A 322 -4.13 45.25 -39.77
CA GLU A 322 -3.55 46.30 -40.61
C GLU A 322 -3.72 46.00 -42.11
N VAL A 323 -3.74 44.72 -42.51
CA VAL A 323 -3.98 44.32 -43.91
C VAL A 323 -5.47 44.21 -44.25
N LYS A 324 -6.37 44.05 -43.26
CA LYS A 324 -7.84 44.02 -43.48
C LYS A 324 -8.53 45.40 -43.48
N LYS A 325 -7.76 46.49 -43.54
CA LYS A 325 -8.28 47.83 -43.88
C LYS A 325 -8.24 48.15 -45.38
N GLU A 326 -7.79 47.22 -46.20
CA GLU A 326 -7.99 47.25 -47.65
C GLU A 326 -8.59 45.91 -48.09
N GLU A 327 -9.69 46.01 -48.84
CA GLU A 327 -10.39 44.93 -49.57
C GLU A 327 -11.43 44.08 -48.81
N GLU A 328 -12.68 44.56 -48.88
CA GLU A 328 -13.87 43.72 -48.90
C GLU A 328 -14.02 43.03 -50.28
N LYS A 329 -14.21 41.71 -50.32
CA LYS A 329 -15.38 41.00 -50.92
C LYS A 329 -15.17 39.50 -51.16
N ASP A 330 -16.25 38.77 -50.86
CA ASP A 330 -16.79 37.56 -51.48
C ASP A 330 -16.23 36.14 -51.19
N LYS A 331 -17.11 35.39 -50.49
CA LYS A 331 -17.67 34.03 -50.74
C LYS A 331 -16.92 32.72 -50.38
N GLU A 332 -17.61 31.98 -49.50
CA GLU A 332 -17.82 30.52 -49.35
C GLU A 332 -17.02 29.52 -50.21
N SER A 333 -16.31 28.57 -49.58
CA SER A 333 -16.78 27.19 -49.28
C SER A 333 -15.63 26.17 -49.05
N GLU A 334 -15.94 25.16 -48.23
CA GLU A 334 -15.40 23.78 -48.14
C GLU A 334 -14.02 23.40 -47.51
N ASN A 335 -14.18 22.54 -46.48
CA ASN A 335 -13.51 21.27 -46.19
C ASN A 335 -12.11 21.20 -45.53
N ASP A 336 -12.18 20.96 -44.22
CA ASP A 336 -11.85 19.69 -43.56
C ASP A 336 -10.39 19.23 -43.37
N THR A 337 -10.19 18.56 -42.22
CA THR A 337 -9.02 17.78 -41.78
C THR A 337 -7.82 18.52 -41.15
N LYS A 338 -7.87 18.72 -39.82
CA LYS A 338 -6.75 18.46 -38.87
C LYS A 338 -7.16 18.81 -37.43
N ASN A 339 -7.87 17.90 -36.77
CA ASN A 339 -8.07 17.94 -35.33
C ASN A 339 -7.70 16.59 -34.71
N GLN A 340 -6.45 16.48 -34.25
CA GLN A 340 -6.01 15.56 -33.21
C GLN A 340 -4.59 15.96 -32.78
N LYS A 341 -4.48 17.03 -31.98
CA LYS A 341 -3.36 17.34 -31.06
C LYS A 341 -3.61 18.69 -30.39
N GLN A 342 -4.55 18.73 -29.45
CA GLN A 342 -4.63 19.83 -28.48
C GLN A 342 -4.99 19.23 -27.12
N GLN A 343 -3.95 18.75 -26.43
CA GLN A 343 -3.97 18.61 -24.98
C GLN A 343 -4.04 20.03 -24.38
N GLY A 344 -4.94 20.19 -23.41
CA GLY A 344 -5.29 21.46 -22.79
C GLY A 344 -4.09 22.23 -22.25
N ILE A 345 -4.14 23.54 -22.44
CA ILE A 345 -3.13 24.48 -21.93
C ILE A 345 -3.32 24.60 -20.41
N ILE A 346 -2.35 24.07 -19.66
CA ILE A 346 -2.23 24.16 -18.20
C ILE A 346 -2.04 25.62 -17.75
N ASP A 347 -2.73 26.03 -16.68
CA ASP A 347 -2.42 27.23 -15.90
C ASP A 347 -1.28 26.91 -14.92
N VAL A 348 -0.10 27.45 -15.24
CA VAL A 348 1.18 27.13 -14.58
C VAL A 348 1.41 27.98 -13.33
N ASN A 349 0.53 28.94 -13.06
CA ASN A 349 0.67 29.84 -11.91
C ASN A 349 0.10 29.26 -10.61
N SER A 350 -0.53 28.08 -10.65
CA SER A 350 -1.17 27.46 -9.49
C SER A 350 -0.39 26.32 -8.82
N LEU A 351 0.77 25.90 -9.37
CA LEU A 351 1.52 24.73 -8.89
C LEU A 351 2.55 25.12 -7.82
N THR A 352 2.63 24.35 -6.74
CA THR A 352 3.57 24.59 -5.64
C THR A 352 4.80 23.69 -5.73
N LYS A 353 5.85 23.98 -4.93
CA LYS A 353 7.10 23.19 -4.88
C LYS A 353 6.86 21.72 -4.51
N GLU A 354 5.77 21.49 -3.79
CA GLU A 354 5.29 20.18 -3.34
C GLU A 354 4.68 19.33 -4.47
N ASP A 355 4.09 19.96 -5.48
CA ASP A 355 3.53 19.28 -6.65
C ASP A 355 4.62 18.77 -7.62
N LEU A 356 5.88 19.15 -7.38
CA LEU A 356 7.03 18.98 -8.29
C LEU A 356 8.07 17.97 -7.78
N ALA A 357 7.86 17.35 -6.61
CA ALA A 357 8.77 16.37 -6.04
C ALA A 357 8.63 15.00 -6.72
N VAL A 358 9.77 14.30 -6.90
CA VAL A 358 9.80 12.99 -7.56
C VAL A 358 9.36 11.91 -6.58
N ASP A 359 8.10 11.52 -6.60
CA ASP A 359 7.61 10.46 -5.72
C ASP A 359 7.41 9.13 -6.45
N PHE A 360 7.78 8.05 -5.77
CA PHE A 360 7.38 6.71 -6.15
C PHE A 360 6.14 6.34 -5.39
N THR A 361 4.96 6.49 -5.98
CA THR A 361 3.69 6.11 -5.34
C THR A 361 3.11 4.86 -5.99
N THR A 362 2.63 3.93 -5.18
CA THR A 362 1.85 2.79 -5.66
C THR A 362 0.39 3.19 -5.82
N SER A 363 -0.39 2.32 -6.48
CA SER A 363 -1.85 2.45 -6.64
C SER A 363 -2.62 2.71 -5.33
N SER A 364 -2.02 2.40 -4.19
CA SER A 364 -2.58 2.59 -2.85
C SER A 364 -2.71 4.05 -2.37
N ALA A 365 -2.09 5.04 -3.02
CA ALA A 365 -1.78 6.37 -2.46
C ALA A 365 -2.96 7.31 -2.23
N ILE A 366 -3.85 6.93 -1.31
CA ILE A 366 -5.09 7.64 -1.01
C ILE A 366 -4.86 9.08 -0.54
N SER A 367 -3.81 9.41 0.20
CA SER A 367 -3.64 10.80 0.69
C SER A 367 -3.26 11.80 -0.40
N ARG A 368 -2.91 11.35 -1.61
CA ARG A 368 -2.80 12.19 -2.82
C ARG A 368 -4.06 12.18 -3.67
N VAL A 369 -4.97 11.26 -3.40
CA VAL A 369 -6.27 11.19 -4.07
C VAL A 369 -7.12 12.36 -3.58
N ASN A 370 -7.58 13.15 -4.54
CA ASN A 370 -8.47 14.26 -4.27
C ASN A 370 -9.77 13.73 -3.61
N MET A 371 -10.22 14.37 -2.52
CA MET A 371 -11.44 13.97 -1.80
C MET A 371 -12.66 13.84 -2.72
N LYS A 372 -12.67 14.51 -3.89
CA LYS A 372 -13.70 14.34 -4.93
C LYS A 372 -13.93 12.87 -5.33
N PHE A 373 -12.89 12.03 -5.32
CA PHE A 373 -13.01 10.62 -5.75
C PHE A 373 -13.70 9.74 -4.70
N LEU A 374 -13.69 10.14 -3.42
CA LEU A 374 -14.42 9.47 -2.35
C LEU A 374 -15.94 9.63 -2.49
N ALA A 375 -16.38 10.63 -3.24
CA ALA A 375 -17.80 10.82 -3.51
C ALA A 375 -18.42 9.57 -4.17
N VAL A 376 -17.61 8.75 -4.85
CA VAL A 376 -18.06 7.49 -5.44
C VAL A 376 -18.43 6.44 -4.38
N TYR A 377 -17.88 6.52 -3.15
CA TYR A 377 -18.25 5.62 -2.07
C TYR A 377 -19.66 5.89 -1.53
N ILE A 378 -20.15 7.13 -1.63
CA ILE A 378 -21.47 7.53 -1.12
C ILE A 378 -22.58 6.67 -1.71
N PRO A 379 -22.80 6.61 -3.05
CA PRO A 379 -23.86 5.79 -3.61
C PRO A 379 -23.64 4.29 -3.37
N ILE A 380 -22.39 3.82 -3.30
CA ILE A 380 -22.08 2.41 -3.08
C ILE A 380 -22.50 1.97 -1.68
N PHE A 381 -22.03 2.67 -0.64
CA PHE A 381 -22.40 2.35 0.73
C PHE A 381 -23.88 2.61 1.01
N TRP A 382 -24.44 3.64 0.40
CA TRP A 382 -25.84 3.95 0.58
C TRP A 382 -26.73 2.83 0.05
N LEU A 383 -26.56 2.42 -1.21
CA LEU A 383 -27.35 1.34 -1.80
C LEU A 383 -27.11 0.00 -1.11
N SER A 384 -25.87 -0.29 -0.71
CA SER A 384 -25.53 -1.51 0.04
C SER A 384 -26.14 -1.50 1.45
N GLY A 385 -26.10 -0.35 2.12
CA GLY A 385 -26.64 -0.14 3.46
C GLY A 385 -28.17 -0.16 3.49
N LEU A 386 -28.83 0.27 2.41
CA LEU A 386 -30.29 0.14 2.26
C LEU A 386 -30.72 -1.32 2.24
N ILE A 387 -30.02 -2.18 1.47
CA ILE A 387 -30.30 -3.63 1.43
C ILE A 387 -30.25 -4.22 2.85
N VAL A 388 -29.19 -3.91 3.60
CA VAL A 388 -28.99 -4.38 4.98
C VAL A 388 -30.07 -3.84 5.91
N THR A 389 -30.40 -2.56 5.79
CA THR A 389 -31.34 -1.87 6.68
C THR A 389 -32.76 -2.35 6.47
N THR A 390 -33.18 -2.54 5.22
CA THR A 390 -34.49 -3.13 4.89
C THR A 390 -34.59 -4.55 5.43
N PHE A 391 -33.56 -5.38 5.24
CA PHE A 391 -33.55 -6.74 5.78
C PHE A 391 -33.62 -6.72 7.32
N TRP A 392 -32.81 -5.88 7.96
CA TRP A 392 -32.78 -5.77 9.43
C TRP A 392 -34.13 -5.32 9.98
N PHE A 393 -34.77 -4.33 9.35
CA PHE A 393 -36.09 -3.84 9.74
C PHE A 393 -37.15 -4.94 9.69
N GLU A 394 -37.22 -5.71 8.59
CA GLU A 394 -38.17 -6.81 8.49
C GLU A 394 -37.87 -7.93 9.50
N TYR A 395 -36.59 -8.19 9.80
CA TYR A 395 -36.21 -9.18 10.80
C TYR A 395 -36.65 -8.81 12.23
N ILE A 396 -36.52 -7.54 12.61
CA ILE A 396 -36.90 -7.07 13.96
C ILE A 396 -38.39 -6.72 14.09
N ARG A 397 -39.12 -6.62 12.97
CA ARG A 397 -40.53 -6.21 12.93
C ARG A 397 -41.42 -7.06 13.84
N PHE A 398 -41.16 -8.36 13.90
CA PHE A 398 -41.86 -9.31 14.76
C PHE A 398 -40.89 -9.90 15.78
N PHE A 399 -40.63 -9.15 16.85
CA PHE A 399 -39.68 -9.56 17.89
C PHE A 399 -40.21 -10.76 18.67
N THR A 400 -39.58 -11.92 18.47
CA THR A 400 -39.92 -13.19 19.12
C THR A 400 -38.65 -13.87 19.65
N LEU A 401 -38.79 -14.99 20.38
CA LEU A 401 -37.63 -15.77 20.85
C LEU A 401 -36.73 -16.22 19.68
N ASN A 402 -37.31 -16.52 18.51
CA ASN A 402 -36.57 -16.85 17.30
C ASN A 402 -35.68 -15.69 16.84
N THR A 403 -36.10 -14.44 17.03
CA THR A 403 -35.31 -13.24 16.71
C THR A 403 -34.03 -13.16 17.55
N ILE A 404 -34.05 -13.66 18.79
CA ILE A 404 -32.85 -13.71 19.64
C ILE A 404 -31.97 -14.89 19.24
N LEU A 405 -32.58 -16.07 19.04
CA LEU A 405 -31.86 -17.31 18.74
C LEU A 405 -31.06 -17.22 17.43
N PHE A 406 -31.63 -16.62 16.38
CA PHE A 406 -30.98 -16.47 15.09
C PHE A 406 -30.13 -15.20 14.95
N LEU A 407 -30.10 -14.32 15.96
CA LEU A 407 -29.39 -13.05 15.88
C LEU A 407 -27.91 -13.20 15.46
N PRO A 408 -27.10 -14.14 15.99
CA PRO A 408 -25.72 -14.28 15.57
C PRO A 408 -25.58 -14.65 14.07
N LEU A 409 -26.43 -15.56 13.60
CA LEU A 409 -26.45 -15.96 12.18
C LEU A 409 -26.87 -14.79 11.29
N ILE A 410 -27.88 -14.03 11.72
CA ILE A 410 -28.34 -12.86 10.98
C ILE A 410 -27.26 -11.78 10.92
N LEU A 411 -26.58 -11.47 12.02
CA LEU A 411 -25.47 -10.50 12.02
C LEU A 411 -24.37 -10.92 11.04
N PHE A 412 -24.04 -12.22 11.00
CA PHE A 412 -23.11 -12.76 10.01
C PHE A 412 -23.64 -12.55 8.57
N CYS A 413 -24.90 -12.91 8.29
CA CYS A 413 -25.53 -12.69 6.99
C CYS A 413 -25.55 -11.21 6.57
N LEU A 414 -25.84 -10.29 7.48
CA LEU A 414 -25.86 -8.84 7.21
C LEU A 414 -24.50 -8.33 6.73
N ILE A 415 -23.41 -8.79 7.34
CA ILE A 415 -22.05 -8.41 6.94
C ILE A 415 -21.78 -8.83 5.49
N TYR A 416 -22.15 -10.06 5.10
CA TYR A 416 -21.94 -10.53 3.73
C TYR A 416 -22.91 -9.91 2.73
N MET A 417 -24.16 -9.65 3.12
CA MET A 417 -25.10 -8.91 2.27
C MET A 417 -24.56 -7.50 1.97
N PHE A 418 -24.01 -6.82 2.97
CA PHE A 418 -23.34 -5.53 2.77
C PHE A 418 -22.16 -5.66 1.80
N ASN A 419 -21.25 -6.61 2.04
CA ASN A 419 -20.05 -6.79 1.22
C ASN A 419 -20.38 -7.14 -0.23
N ILE A 420 -21.38 -8.01 -0.46
CA ILE A 420 -21.88 -8.34 -1.81
C ILE A 420 -22.52 -7.12 -2.46
N GLY A 421 -23.33 -6.35 -1.72
CA GLY A 421 -23.87 -5.07 -2.19
C GLY A 421 -22.76 -4.13 -2.66
N VAL A 422 -21.73 -3.94 -1.83
CA VAL A 422 -20.59 -3.07 -2.16
C VAL A 422 -19.88 -3.58 -3.41
N LEU A 423 -19.65 -4.89 -3.54
CA LEU A 423 -19.03 -5.48 -4.72
C LEU A 423 -19.86 -5.25 -6.00
N CYS A 424 -21.18 -5.45 -5.94
CA CYS A 424 -22.11 -5.24 -7.05
C CYS A 424 -22.16 -3.78 -7.49
N PHE A 425 -22.38 -2.85 -6.56
CA PHE A 425 -22.45 -1.42 -6.88
C PHE A 425 -21.10 -0.85 -7.30
N SER A 426 -19.99 -1.35 -6.75
CA SER A 426 -18.65 -0.96 -7.20
C SER A 426 -18.42 -1.38 -8.66
N LYS A 427 -18.87 -2.57 -9.06
CA LYS A 427 -18.78 -3.00 -10.46
C LYS A 427 -19.67 -2.19 -11.38
N LEU A 428 -20.88 -1.86 -10.97
CA LEU A 428 -21.77 -1.00 -11.73
C LEU A 428 -21.10 0.36 -12.01
N MET A 429 -20.57 1.00 -10.97
CA MET A 429 -19.83 2.26 -11.11
C MET A 429 -18.59 2.11 -11.99
N LEU A 430 -17.88 0.99 -11.90
CA LEU A 430 -16.71 0.73 -12.72
C LEU A 430 -17.07 0.62 -14.20
N ILE A 431 -18.21 -0.01 -14.52
CA ILE A 431 -18.75 -0.07 -15.89
C ILE A 431 -19.02 1.36 -16.39
N LEU A 432 -19.72 2.18 -15.60
CA LEU A 432 -20.02 3.58 -15.96
C LEU A 432 -18.74 4.40 -16.21
N ILE A 433 -17.75 4.28 -15.33
CA ILE A 433 -16.45 4.96 -15.49
C ILE A 433 -15.72 4.48 -16.75
N ASN A 434 -15.74 3.18 -17.03
CA ASN A 434 -15.11 2.60 -18.23
C ASN A 434 -15.80 3.00 -19.54
N LEU A 435 -17.10 3.35 -19.50
CA LEU A 435 -17.80 3.94 -20.64
C LEU A 435 -17.28 5.36 -20.93
N MET A 436 -16.89 6.12 -19.91
CA MET A 436 -16.34 7.47 -20.06
C MET A 436 -14.87 7.49 -20.48
N HIS A 437 -14.05 6.60 -19.89
CA HIS A 437 -12.62 6.50 -20.19
C HIS A 437 -12.09 5.09 -19.89
N LYS A 438 -11.72 4.36 -20.95
CA LYS A 438 -11.19 3.00 -20.83
C LYS A 438 -9.77 3.01 -20.24
N PRO A 439 -9.42 2.03 -19.38
CA PRO A 439 -8.05 1.87 -18.90
C PRO A 439 -7.10 1.57 -20.07
N ARG A 440 -5.88 2.12 -20.03
CA ARG A 440 -4.84 1.92 -21.05
C ARG A 440 -3.49 1.69 -20.39
N GLU A 441 -2.66 0.87 -21.02
CA GLU A 441 -1.25 0.75 -20.68
C GLU A 441 -0.48 1.93 -21.27
N GLY A 442 0.57 2.38 -20.59
CA GLY A 442 1.37 3.51 -21.04
C GLY A 442 2.13 4.20 -19.91
N VAL A 443 2.82 5.27 -20.30
CA VAL A 443 3.46 6.21 -19.37
C VAL A 443 2.66 7.51 -19.47
N PHE A 444 2.01 7.87 -18.37
CA PHE A 444 1.13 9.03 -18.24
C PHE A 444 1.74 10.05 -17.28
N ILE A 445 1.23 11.28 -17.29
CA ILE A 445 1.67 12.30 -16.33
C ILE A 445 0.77 12.19 -15.09
N ALA A 446 1.38 12.01 -13.92
CA ALA A 446 0.71 11.87 -12.62
C ALA A 446 0.37 13.25 -12.00
N GLU A 447 -0.27 14.13 -12.78
CA GLU A 447 -0.65 15.48 -12.36
C GLU A 447 -2.17 15.64 -12.38
N ILE A 448 -2.70 16.44 -11.44
CA ILE A 448 -4.14 16.76 -11.38
C ILE A 448 -4.54 17.46 -12.69
N GLY A 449 -5.61 16.98 -13.31
CA GLY A 449 -6.06 17.43 -14.63
C GLY A 449 -5.61 16.54 -15.80
N ASP A 450 -4.63 15.64 -15.63
CA ASP A 450 -4.37 14.60 -16.61
C ASP A 450 -5.48 13.55 -16.58
N LYS A 451 -6.14 13.34 -17.72
CA LYS A 451 -7.32 12.49 -17.81
C LYS A 451 -6.99 11.03 -17.49
N ASP A 452 -5.87 10.50 -17.99
CA ASP A 452 -5.51 9.11 -17.77
C ASP A 452 -5.20 8.84 -16.30
N TYR A 453 -4.47 9.75 -15.65
CA TYR A 453 -4.17 9.69 -14.23
C TYR A 453 -5.43 9.81 -13.35
N GLU A 454 -6.30 10.79 -13.61
CA GLU A 454 -7.52 10.99 -12.81
C GLU A 454 -8.47 9.79 -12.88
N PHE A 455 -8.66 9.24 -14.09
CA PHE A 455 -9.50 8.07 -14.25
C PHE A 455 -8.85 6.79 -13.69
N TRP A 456 -7.52 6.67 -13.72
CA TRP A 456 -6.82 5.59 -13.04
C TRP A 456 -6.98 5.67 -11.51
N MET A 457 -6.83 6.85 -10.92
CA MET A 457 -7.09 7.05 -9.48
C MET A 457 -8.52 6.65 -9.13
N LEU A 458 -9.49 7.14 -9.90
CA LEU A 458 -10.91 6.86 -9.66
C LEU A 458 -11.24 5.36 -9.71
N ARG A 459 -10.73 4.62 -10.70
CA ARG A 459 -10.92 3.17 -10.79
C ARG A 459 -10.23 2.43 -9.66
N THR A 460 -9.05 2.88 -9.26
CA THR A 460 -8.27 2.26 -8.19
C THR A 460 -8.99 2.39 -6.85
N GLU A 461 -9.44 3.61 -6.50
CA GLU A 461 -10.24 3.86 -5.29
C GLU A 461 -11.50 3.00 -5.24
N LEU A 462 -12.26 3.02 -6.33
CA LEU A 462 -13.49 2.25 -6.45
C LEU A 462 -13.29 0.74 -6.18
N LYS A 463 -12.22 0.15 -6.70
CA LYS A 463 -11.93 -1.27 -6.51
C LYS A 463 -11.40 -1.56 -5.10
N LYS A 464 -10.60 -0.62 -4.57
CA LYS A 464 -9.95 -0.75 -3.27
C LYS A 464 -10.95 -0.95 -2.14
N ILE A 465 -12.08 -0.23 -2.14
CA ILE A 465 -13.06 -0.37 -1.05
C ILE A 465 -13.70 -1.77 -0.99
N ALA A 466 -14.07 -2.33 -2.14
CA ALA A 466 -14.66 -3.66 -2.20
C ALA A 466 -13.63 -4.75 -1.84
N LEU A 467 -12.40 -4.63 -2.36
CA LEU A 467 -11.31 -5.53 -2.00
C LEU A 467 -10.98 -5.45 -0.51
N TRP A 468 -10.96 -4.26 0.06
CA TRP A 468 -10.71 -4.05 1.48
C TRP A 468 -11.74 -4.76 2.36
N LEU A 469 -13.04 -4.58 2.09
CA LEU A 469 -14.09 -5.25 2.86
C LEU A 469 -13.99 -6.78 2.77
N LEU A 470 -13.75 -7.31 1.58
CA LEU A 470 -13.68 -8.76 1.36
C LEU A 470 -12.39 -9.38 1.94
N ARG A 471 -11.27 -8.65 1.94
CA ARG A 471 -10.01 -9.12 2.53
C ARG A 471 -9.98 -9.06 4.06
N ASN A 472 -10.84 -8.28 4.69
CA ASN A 472 -11.05 -8.33 6.15
C ASN A 472 -12.04 -9.44 6.56
N SER A 473 -12.55 -10.23 5.61
CA SER A 473 -13.36 -11.40 5.91
C SER A 473 -12.50 -12.55 6.45
N PRO A 474 -13.05 -13.40 7.35
CA PRO A 474 -12.40 -14.65 7.73
C PRO A 474 -12.30 -15.67 6.58
N LEU A 475 -12.93 -15.42 5.41
CA LEU A 475 -12.92 -16.31 4.26
C LEU A 475 -11.80 -15.90 3.27
N PRO A 476 -10.68 -16.64 3.21
CA PRO A 476 -9.47 -16.20 2.50
C PRO A 476 -9.57 -16.25 0.96
N TRP A 477 -10.65 -16.78 0.39
CA TRP A 477 -10.86 -16.93 -1.05
C TRP A 477 -11.80 -15.87 -1.65
N LEU A 478 -12.39 -14.99 -0.83
CA LEU A 478 -13.33 -13.98 -1.30
C LEU A 478 -12.67 -12.86 -2.11
N ASP A 479 -11.39 -12.60 -1.87
CA ASP A 479 -10.61 -11.63 -2.65
C ASP A 479 -10.43 -12.08 -4.11
N ALA A 480 -10.27 -13.38 -4.37
CA ALA A 480 -10.25 -13.93 -5.72
C ALA A 480 -11.57 -13.65 -6.47
N ILE A 481 -12.72 -13.73 -5.80
CA ILE A 481 -14.00 -13.33 -6.40
C ILE A 481 -13.96 -11.85 -6.76
N ALA A 482 -13.50 -10.98 -5.87
CA ALA A 482 -13.43 -9.55 -6.10
C ALA A 482 -12.52 -9.18 -7.28
N PHE A 483 -11.32 -9.76 -7.34
CA PHE A 483 -10.38 -9.54 -8.44
C PHE A 483 -10.98 -9.97 -9.78
N ARG A 484 -11.60 -11.15 -9.85
CA ARG A 484 -12.34 -11.62 -11.05
C ARG A 484 -13.47 -10.69 -11.42
N TRP A 485 -14.24 -10.25 -10.42
CA TRP A 485 -15.36 -9.32 -10.61
C TRP A 485 -14.88 -7.99 -11.22
N PHE A 486 -13.69 -7.53 -10.87
CA PHE A 486 -13.06 -6.33 -11.44
C PHE A 486 -12.30 -6.56 -12.76
N GLY A 487 -12.31 -7.78 -13.29
CA GLY A 487 -11.80 -8.11 -14.62
C GLY A 487 -10.36 -8.62 -14.65
N ILE A 488 -9.79 -9.00 -13.51
CA ILE A 488 -8.54 -9.78 -13.48
C ILE A 488 -8.83 -11.21 -13.95
N ARG A 489 -8.00 -11.70 -14.86
CA ARG A 489 -8.05 -13.09 -15.29
C ARG A 489 -7.37 -13.92 -14.22
N MET A 490 -8.15 -14.69 -13.47
CA MET A 490 -7.64 -15.65 -12.51
C MET A 490 -8.69 -16.75 -12.32
N ASP A 491 -8.22 -17.93 -11.92
CA ASP A 491 -9.06 -19.03 -11.51
C ASP A 491 -9.16 -19.12 -9.97
N PHE A 492 -9.85 -20.14 -9.46
CA PHE A 492 -9.95 -20.39 -8.01
C PHE A 492 -8.81 -21.26 -7.46
N SER A 493 -7.90 -21.74 -8.31
CA SER A 493 -6.75 -22.52 -7.87
C SER A 493 -5.55 -21.63 -7.48
N SER A 494 -5.61 -20.35 -7.87
CA SER A 494 -4.62 -19.35 -7.53
C SER A 494 -4.88 -18.70 -6.17
N HIS A 495 -3.81 -18.44 -5.40
CA HIS A 495 -3.87 -17.92 -4.03
C HIS A 495 -3.03 -16.65 -3.86
N LEU A 496 -3.62 -15.64 -3.22
CA LEU A 496 -3.02 -14.32 -2.96
C LEU A 496 -3.06 -13.91 -1.48
N HIS A 497 -2.98 -14.89 -0.58
CA HIS A 497 -3.21 -14.66 0.84
C HIS A 497 -2.24 -13.63 1.44
N ASP A 498 -2.80 -12.55 1.99
CA ASP A 498 -2.06 -11.46 2.63
C ASP A 498 -0.94 -10.84 1.75
N SER A 499 -1.15 -10.83 0.43
CA SER A 499 -0.31 -10.14 -0.55
C SER A 499 -0.95 -8.85 -1.03
N TRP A 500 -0.17 -7.83 -1.38
CA TRP A 500 -0.71 -6.66 -2.08
C TRP A 500 -0.72 -6.93 -3.59
N CYS A 501 -1.86 -6.71 -4.26
CA CYS A 501 -1.96 -6.87 -5.71
C CYS A 501 -2.84 -5.77 -6.30
N ASP A 502 -2.36 -5.15 -7.37
CA ASP A 502 -3.16 -4.22 -8.16
C ASP A 502 -4.39 -4.91 -8.77
N ALA A 503 -5.52 -4.19 -8.81
CA ALA A 503 -6.82 -4.69 -9.27
C ALA A 503 -7.10 -4.40 -10.76
N GLU A 504 -6.06 -4.14 -11.55
CA GLU A 504 -6.13 -3.82 -12.98
C GLU A 504 -4.85 -4.30 -13.66
N PHE A 505 -4.90 -4.71 -14.92
CA PHE A 505 -3.70 -5.11 -15.69
C PHE A 505 -2.84 -6.22 -15.02
N VAL A 506 -3.48 -7.18 -14.34
CA VAL A 506 -2.83 -8.39 -13.85
C VAL A 506 -3.56 -9.59 -14.40
N ASP A 507 -2.82 -10.56 -14.93
CA ASP A 507 -3.33 -11.83 -15.43
C ASP A 507 -2.63 -12.98 -14.70
N PHE A 508 -3.43 -13.87 -14.11
CA PHE A 508 -3.02 -15.10 -13.44
C PHE A 508 -3.47 -16.32 -14.26
N GLY A 509 -2.53 -17.23 -14.50
CA GLY A 509 -2.79 -18.58 -14.99
C GLY A 509 -3.41 -19.47 -13.91
N GLN A 510 -3.22 -20.78 -14.05
CA GLN A 510 -3.69 -21.78 -13.10
C GLN A 510 -2.65 -22.05 -12.02
N ASN A 511 -3.11 -22.32 -10.81
CA ASN A 511 -2.33 -22.75 -9.65
C ASN A 511 -1.18 -21.78 -9.30
N ILE A 512 -1.46 -20.47 -9.37
CA ILE A 512 -0.48 -19.45 -9.00
C ILE A 512 -0.44 -19.30 -7.48
N LEU A 513 0.75 -19.33 -6.90
CA LEU A 513 0.93 -19.06 -5.48
C LEU A 513 1.67 -17.73 -5.30
N VAL A 514 0.99 -16.72 -4.76
CA VAL A 514 1.62 -15.47 -4.32
C VAL A 514 1.80 -15.49 -2.81
N GLY A 515 3.06 -15.51 -2.39
CA GLY A 515 3.46 -15.59 -0.99
C GLY A 515 3.08 -14.35 -0.18
N GLN A 516 2.92 -14.55 1.14
CA GLN A 516 2.54 -13.51 2.09
C GLN A 516 3.46 -12.28 2.03
N GLY A 517 2.85 -11.10 2.10
CA GLY A 517 3.55 -9.80 2.11
C GLY A 517 4.21 -9.43 0.77
N ALA A 518 4.06 -10.24 -0.28
CA ALA A 518 4.50 -9.86 -1.62
C ALA A 518 3.64 -8.71 -2.17
N THR A 519 4.22 -7.90 -3.03
CA THR A 519 3.58 -6.74 -3.67
C THR A 519 3.63 -6.89 -5.19
N VAL A 520 2.48 -7.09 -5.82
CA VAL A 520 2.30 -7.20 -7.27
C VAL A 520 1.77 -5.88 -7.81
N MET A 521 2.61 -5.18 -8.59
CA MET A 521 2.31 -3.85 -9.12
C MET A 521 2.17 -3.93 -10.63
N SER A 522 0.98 -3.62 -11.16
CA SER A 522 0.78 -3.35 -12.59
C SER A 522 0.85 -1.85 -12.90
N SER A 523 0.86 -1.03 -11.86
CA SER A 523 1.04 0.40 -11.93
C SER A 523 2.05 0.88 -10.89
N MET A 524 2.89 1.83 -11.28
CA MET A 524 3.78 2.54 -10.38
C MET A 524 3.92 3.98 -10.83
N VAL A 525 3.86 4.92 -9.89
CA VAL A 525 4.27 6.28 -10.14
C VAL A 525 5.76 6.37 -9.90
N VAL A 526 6.47 7.06 -10.79
CA VAL A 526 7.90 7.34 -10.70
C VAL A 526 8.10 8.80 -11.05
N GLY A 527 8.28 9.62 -10.02
CA GLY A 527 8.27 11.05 -10.19
C GLY A 527 6.90 11.58 -10.61
N LYS A 528 6.87 12.33 -11.71
CA LYS A 528 5.61 12.79 -12.31
C LYS A 528 5.02 11.80 -13.31
N TYR A 529 5.57 10.60 -13.43
CA TYR A 529 5.11 9.64 -14.43
C TYR A 529 4.36 8.50 -13.77
N LEU A 530 3.12 8.28 -14.19
CA LEU A 530 2.37 7.06 -13.89
C LEU A 530 2.69 6.03 -14.99
N ILE A 531 3.36 4.95 -14.62
CA ILE A 531 3.64 3.83 -15.50
C ILE A 531 2.59 2.76 -15.24
N ILE A 532 1.80 2.41 -16.25
CA ILE A 532 0.84 1.31 -16.22
C ILE A 532 1.27 0.27 -17.25
N LYS A 533 1.57 -0.95 -16.78
CA LYS A 533 1.96 -2.05 -17.64
C LYS A 533 1.55 -3.39 -17.06
N ARG A 534 0.95 -4.22 -17.91
CA ARG A 534 0.40 -5.51 -17.54
C ARG A 534 1.42 -6.48 -16.99
N VAL A 535 1.07 -7.13 -15.88
CA VAL A 535 1.83 -8.23 -15.27
C VAL A 535 1.14 -9.54 -15.63
N ILE A 536 1.92 -10.52 -16.07
CA ILE A 536 1.41 -11.82 -16.53
C ILE A 536 2.11 -12.93 -15.74
N PHE A 537 1.32 -13.76 -15.08
CA PHE A 537 1.76 -15.01 -14.47
C PHE A 537 1.17 -16.16 -15.28
N GLU A 538 2.00 -16.97 -15.91
CA GLU A 538 1.58 -18.23 -16.55
C GLU A 538 1.39 -19.34 -15.51
N ASP A 539 0.89 -20.50 -15.94
CA ASP A 539 0.51 -21.60 -15.06
C ASP A 539 1.65 -22.08 -14.14
N TYR A 540 1.30 -22.48 -12.92
CA TYR A 540 2.19 -23.05 -11.90
C TYR A 540 3.33 -22.14 -11.45
N VAL A 541 3.15 -20.82 -11.56
CA VAL A 541 4.12 -19.85 -11.04
C VAL A 541 4.04 -19.71 -9.54
N LEU A 542 5.21 -19.62 -8.90
CA LEU A 542 5.35 -19.37 -7.47
C LEU A 542 6.10 -18.05 -7.22
N VAL A 543 5.43 -17.11 -6.54
CA VAL A 543 6.02 -15.87 -6.05
C VAL A 543 6.31 -16.00 -4.56
N GLY A 544 7.58 -15.96 -4.18
CA GLY A 544 7.99 -16.06 -2.79
C GLY A 544 7.47 -14.89 -1.94
N GLY A 545 7.32 -15.12 -0.63
CA GLY A 545 6.87 -14.08 0.30
C GLY A 545 7.80 -12.86 0.31
N LEU A 546 7.24 -11.69 0.63
CA LEU A 546 7.96 -10.43 0.69
C LEU A 546 8.70 -10.05 -0.61
N THR A 547 8.17 -10.44 -1.76
CA THR A 547 8.73 -10.12 -3.09
C THR A 547 8.03 -8.91 -3.69
N ALA A 548 8.74 -8.05 -4.42
CA ALA A 548 8.16 -6.92 -5.15
C ALA A 548 8.20 -7.16 -6.68
N ILE A 549 7.02 -7.35 -7.30
CA ILE A 549 6.87 -7.53 -8.74
C ILE A 549 6.57 -6.19 -9.40
N ALA A 550 7.45 -5.75 -10.29
CA ALA A 550 7.34 -4.48 -11.02
C ALA A 550 6.39 -4.57 -12.24
N PRO A 551 5.84 -3.43 -12.71
CA PRO A 551 4.98 -3.40 -13.89
C PRO A 551 5.65 -3.97 -15.14
N GLY A 552 4.85 -4.65 -15.97
CA GLY A 552 5.34 -5.29 -17.19
C GLY A 552 6.05 -6.63 -17.00
N THR A 553 6.14 -7.12 -15.76
CA THR A 553 6.77 -8.42 -15.50
C THR A 553 5.96 -9.56 -16.13
N ILE A 554 6.65 -10.46 -16.83
CA ILE A 554 6.06 -11.70 -17.35
C ILE A 554 6.79 -12.87 -16.70
N ILE A 555 6.08 -13.67 -15.92
CA ILE A 555 6.61 -14.89 -15.31
C ILE A 555 6.04 -16.09 -16.04
N ARG A 556 6.91 -16.80 -16.77
CA ARG A 556 6.53 -17.93 -17.61
C ARG A 556 6.28 -19.20 -16.79
N HIS A 557 5.61 -20.17 -17.39
CA HIS A 557 5.11 -21.36 -16.71
C HIS A 557 6.20 -22.10 -15.92
N ASP A 558 5.79 -22.72 -14.80
CA ASP A 558 6.67 -23.48 -13.89
C ASP A 558 7.85 -22.69 -13.31
N SER A 559 7.82 -21.36 -13.38
CA SER A 559 8.90 -20.52 -12.86
C SER A 559 8.62 -20.08 -11.43
N MET A 560 9.70 -19.86 -10.70
CA MET A 560 9.66 -19.44 -9.31
C MET A 560 10.48 -18.17 -9.15
N ILE A 561 9.98 -17.22 -8.37
CA ILE A 561 10.79 -16.15 -7.80
C ILE A 561 10.90 -16.38 -6.30
N GLY A 562 12.12 -16.47 -5.78
CA GLY A 562 12.35 -16.71 -4.36
C GLY A 562 11.94 -15.52 -3.49
N ALA A 563 11.73 -15.77 -2.21
CA ALA A 563 11.33 -14.74 -1.24
C ALA A 563 12.33 -13.57 -1.20
N LEU A 564 11.87 -12.38 -0.76
CA LEU A 564 12.70 -11.18 -0.64
C LEU A 564 13.43 -10.78 -1.94
N SER A 565 12.78 -10.99 -3.08
CA SER A 565 13.32 -10.63 -4.41
C SER A 565 12.54 -9.49 -5.05
N THR A 566 13.09 -8.84 -6.07
CA THR A 566 12.33 -7.86 -6.88
C THR A 566 12.59 -8.00 -8.35
N THR A 567 11.57 -7.84 -9.18
CA THR A 567 11.74 -7.75 -10.63
C THR A 567 11.97 -6.31 -11.07
N THR A 568 12.63 -6.14 -12.21
CA THR A 568 12.72 -4.83 -12.87
C THR A 568 11.53 -4.58 -13.77
N TYR A 569 11.32 -3.32 -14.16
CA TYR A 569 10.32 -2.97 -15.16
C TYR A 569 10.48 -3.82 -16.45
N ASN A 570 9.38 -4.36 -16.98
CA ASN A 570 9.35 -5.21 -18.17
C ASN A 570 10.23 -6.48 -18.11
N GLN A 571 10.53 -7.02 -16.92
CA GLN A 571 11.35 -8.22 -16.83
C GLN A 571 10.57 -9.48 -17.27
N VAL A 572 11.19 -10.31 -18.10
CA VAL A 572 10.66 -11.64 -18.48
C VAL A 572 11.45 -12.73 -17.75
N LEU A 573 10.73 -13.59 -17.04
CA LEU A 573 11.28 -14.75 -16.34
C LEU A 573 10.97 -16.00 -17.16
N ASP A 574 12.01 -16.71 -17.58
CA ASP A 574 11.96 -17.85 -18.49
C ASP A 574 11.35 -19.08 -17.82
N PRO A 575 10.64 -19.94 -18.59
CA PRO A 575 9.89 -21.06 -18.05
C PRO A 575 10.78 -22.09 -17.35
N GLY A 576 10.27 -22.66 -16.26
CA GLY A 576 10.97 -23.69 -15.51
C GLY A 576 12.28 -23.22 -14.87
N TRP A 577 12.40 -21.93 -14.52
CA TRP A 577 13.55 -21.39 -13.81
C TRP A 577 13.19 -20.79 -12.46
N ILE A 578 14.16 -20.85 -11.55
CA ILE A 578 14.14 -20.19 -10.26
C ILE A 578 14.94 -18.91 -10.38
N TYR A 579 14.32 -17.81 -10.00
CA TYR A 579 14.89 -16.47 -9.93
C TYR A 579 15.05 -16.03 -8.48
N PHE A 580 16.10 -15.27 -8.20
CA PHE A 580 16.35 -14.74 -6.85
C PHE A 580 17.14 -13.44 -6.92
N GLY A 581 16.93 -12.54 -5.94
CA GLY A 581 17.76 -11.37 -5.70
C GLY A 581 17.11 -10.03 -6.05
N ILE A 582 17.91 -8.96 -5.93
CA ILE A 582 17.49 -7.56 -6.08
C ILE A 582 18.48 -6.82 -7.00
N PRO A 583 18.18 -6.70 -8.31
CA PRO A 583 17.05 -7.31 -9.02
C PRO A 583 17.19 -8.83 -9.18
N SER A 584 16.08 -9.49 -9.48
CA SER A 584 15.99 -10.94 -9.61
C SER A 584 16.78 -11.41 -10.84
N ILE A 585 17.66 -12.38 -10.65
CA ILE A 585 18.43 -13.02 -11.71
C ILE A 585 18.15 -14.53 -11.73
N LYS A 586 18.38 -15.18 -12.87
CA LYS A 586 18.28 -16.65 -12.97
C LYS A 586 19.28 -17.29 -12.02
N LEU A 587 18.79 -18.19 -11.18
CA LEU A 587 19.59 -18.96 -10.23
C LEU A 587 19.84 -20.37 -10.76
N LYS A 588 18.77 -21.16 -10.95
CA LYS A 588 18.85 -22.55 -11.42
C LYS A 588 17.53 -22.99 -12.04
N LYS A 589 17.55 -24.09 -12.80
CA LYS A 589 16.32 -24.70 -13.35
C LYS A 589 15.43 -25.21 -12.20
N ASN A 590 14.13 -24.99 -12.32
CA ASN A 590 13.11 -25.54 -11.43
C ASN A 590 12.89 -27.02 -11.79
N LYS A 591 13.68 -27.90 -11.16
CA LYS A 591 13.56 -29.36 -11.32
C LYS A 591 12.96 -30.05 -10.09
N TYR A 592 12.46 -29.30 -9.11
CA TYR A 592 12.02 -29.87 -7.85
C TYR A 592 10.92 -30.93 -7.99
N ALA A 593 10.02 -30.77 -8.96
CA ALA A 593 8.98 -31.75 -9.26
C ALA A 593 9.52 -33.05 -9.91
N ALA A 594 10.69 -33.00 -10.55
CA ALA A 594 11.30 -34.10 -11.29
C ALA A 594 12.41 -34.85 -10.51
N THR A 595 12.92 -34.26 -9.42
CA THR A 595 13.88 -34.91 -8.52
C THR A 595 13.27 -36.11 -7.80
N ARG A 596 14.10 -37.12 -7.53
CA ARG A 596 13.75 -38.23 -6.63
C ARG A 596 13.27 -37.68 -5.29
N ARG A 597 12.15 -38.22 -4.79
CA ARG A 597 11.46 -37.73 -3.58
C ARG A 597 11.87 -38.49 -2.33
N ASP A 598 12.45 -39.67 -2.51
CA ASP A 598 12.96 -40.54 -1.45
C ASP A 598 14.37 -40.13 -1.02
N ILE A 599 15.18 -39.55 -1.91
CA ILE A 599 16.49 -38.99 -1.54
C ILE A 599 16.33 -37.53 -1.15
N ILE A 600 16.69 -37.22 0.10
CA ILE A 600 16.85 -35.85 0.57
C ILE A 600 18.34 -35.54 0.63
N THR A 601 18.77 -34.59 -0.19
CA THR A 601 20.08 -33.99 -0.05
C THR A 601 20.08 -33.05 1.15
N LYS A 602 20.76 -33.44 2.23
CA LYS A 602 21.02 -32.57 3.37
C LYS A 602 22.37 -31.88 3.18
N ARG A 603 22.43 -30.61 3.56
CA ARG A 603 23.67 -29.85 3.60
C ARG A 603 23.90 -29.44 5.04
N SER A 604 24.99 -29.92 5.63
CA SER A 604 25.51 -29.32 6.85
C SER A 604 26.14 -27.99 6.45
N VAL A 605 25.55 -26.89 6.93
CA VAL A 605 26.02 -25.55 6.57
C VAL A 605 27.36 -25.26 7.24
N ASP A 606 27.51 -25.65 8.50
CA ASP A 606 28.72 -25.37 9.29
C ASP A 606 29.87 -26.28 8.92
N ASP A 607 29.60 -27.56 8.63
CA ASP A 607 30.63 -28.49 8.16
C ASP A 607 30.90 -28.33 6.66
N GLU A 608 30.15 -27.48 5.97
CA GLU A 608 30.15 -27.30 4.52
C GLU A 608 29.97 -28.61 3.71
N THR A 609 29.51 -29.68 4.36
CA THR A 609 29.33 -31.00 3.75
C THR A 609 27.93 -31.20 3.21
N GLN A 610 27.82 -32.00 2.16
CA GLN A 610 26.56 -32.43 1.57
C GLN A 610 26.49 -33.95 1.64
N PHE A 611 25.39 -34.48 2.18
CA PHE A 611 25.14 -35.92 2.25
C PHE A 611 23.69 -36.21 1.86
N GLU A 612 23.46 -37.44 1.41
CA GLU A 612 22.15 -37.89 0.97
C GLU A 612 21.58 -38.86 2.00
N GLU A 613 20.29 -38.71 2.30
CA GLU A 613 19.56 -39.58 3.20
C GLU A 613 18.30 -40.06 2.50
N THR A 614 18.11 -41.38 2.46
CA THR A 614 16.90 -41.98 1.92
C THR A 614 15.82 -41.99 2.98
N VAL A 615 14.68 -41.37 2.68
CA VAL A 615 13.52 -41.24 3.56
C VAL A 615 12.29 -41.79 2.84
N ALA A 616 11.42 -42.46 3.60
CA ALA A 616 10.16 -42.94 3.07
C ALA A 616 9.30 -41.77 2.56
N VAL A 617 8.84 -41.86 1.31
CA VAL A 617 7.93 -40.86 0.74
C VAL A 617 6.55 -41.04 1.37
N ASN A 618 6.10 -40.04 2.12
CA ASN A 618 4.77 -40.03 2.71
C ASN A 618 3.70 -39.79 1.63
N ILE A 619 3.13 -40.87 1.11
CA ILE A 619 2.08 -40.85 0.10
C ILE A 619 1.11 -42.01 0.31
N ASP A 620 -0.16 -41.81 -0.08
CA ASP A 620 -1.19 -42.86 -0.07
C ASP A 620 -0.69 -44.13 -0.78
N GLU A 621 -1.00 -45.31 -0.21
CA GLU A 621 -0.52 -46.62 -0.71
C GLU A 621 -0.85 -46.84 -2.19
N ASP A 622 -2.03 -46.44 -2.64
CA ASP A 622 -2.51 -46.58 -4.02
C ASP A 622 -1.74 -45.70 -5.03
N LYS A 623 -1.05 -44.66 -4.53
CA LYS A 623 -0.28 -43.70 -5.33
C LYS A 623 1.23 -43.92 -5.29
N LYS A 624 1.74 -44.80 -4.42
CA LYS A 624 3.19 -45.12 -4.34
C LYS A 624 3.79 -45.50 -5.70
N LYS A 625 3.02 -46.20 -6.54
CA LYS A 625 3.40 -46.59 -7.91
C LYS A 625 3.75 -45.41 -8.85
N PHE A 626 3.31 -44.19 -8.55
CA PHE A 626 3.60 -42.99 -9.36
C PHE A 626 4.84 -42.23 -8.89
N VAL A 627 5.47 -42.67 -7.79
CA VAL A 627 6.66 -42.05 -7.23
C VAL A 627 7.87 -42.85 -7.67
N LYS A 628 8.87 -42.16 -8.23
CA LYS A 628 10.18 -42.76 -8.50
C LYS A 628 10.90 -42.96 -7.17
N THR A 629 11.12 -44.22 -6.81
CA THR A 629 11.95 -44.68 -5.69
C THR A 629 13.09 -45.56 -6.19
N GLU A 630 14.08 -45.82 -5.34
CA GLU A 630 15.18 -46.75 -5.64
C GLU A 630 14.70 -48.12 -6.17
N GLU A 631 13.62 -48.66 -5.60
CA GLU A 631 13.01 -49.94 -6.02
C GLU A 631 12.40 -49.89 -7.44
N THR A 632 12.00 -48.71 -7.91
CA THR A 632 11.43 -48.53 -9.26
C THR A 632 12.50 -48.31 -10.34
N GLU A 633 13.63 -47.68 -10.03
CA GLU A 633 14.75 -47.53 -10.99
C GLU A 633 15.61 -48.81 -11.09
N GLY A 634 15.69 -49.61 -10.02
CA GLY A 634 16.40 -50.89 -10.02
C GLY A 634 15.73 -52.01 -10.85
N LYS A 635 14.47 -51.84 -11.28
CA LYS A 635 13.75 -52.85 -12.08
C LYS A 635 13.87 -52.67 -13.60
N ASP A 636 14.37 -51.52 -14.09
CA ASP A 636 14.49 -51.25 -15.52
C ASP A 636 15.87 -51.61 -16.14
N VAL A 637 16.71 -52.38 -15.44
CA VAL A 637 18.02 -52.84 -15.97
C VAL A 637 18.16 -54.38 -16.05
N SER A 638 17.15 -55.16 -15.64
CA SER A 638 17.17 -56.62 -15.90
C SER A 638 15.81 -57.30 -15.74
N SER A 639 14.95 -57.21 -16.76
CA SER A 639 14.06 -58.29 -17.24
C SER A 639 13.13 -57.82 -18.34
#